data_AF-A0A928QRM4-F1
#
_entry.id   AF-A0A928QRM4-F1
#
_cell.length_a   1.000
_cell.length_b   1.000
_cell.length_c   1.000
_cell.angle_alpha   90.00
_cell.angle_beta   90.00
_cell.angle_gamma   90.00
#
_symmetry.space_group_name_H-M   'P 1'
#
loop_
_entity.id
_entity.type
_entity.pdbx_description
1 polymer ?
#
loop_
_entity_poly.entity_id
_entity_poly.type
_entity_poly.pdbx_seq_one_letter_code
_entity_poly.pdbx_strand_id
1 'polypeptide(L)'
;MQRSKEMKRRVLAIIMSLVLMIGILPVTALAVDDFHVSVLWYDFSDAYLSVIRDELDNQLEAANVSYTAYDAACYQAIQNDQIETAIAQGTDVLLVNIVDTAAVDAAQHIVDMAAAAELPVIFFNREVSDEVINSYENACFVGTNFCEAGGKQGKLAADYILENYDKVDLNDDGQISYIMMKGELGNPEAEARTRFAVEFCNNALTAADKPELVYYDSNNEDCFQPSNWSKTTAFELMETALSTNPMDSENPIEVVFTNNDDAALGCVEALYNVGWNRGGGNFIPVFGIDGTAAAMAAMEAGKMTGTVTAPTEDYAETLVSLVNNVAEGENVFAGAYDDFVVDDDCAKIRVPYDMILEGEVYETDYDYDYDYDFEFDGWYEDFEGASGECGNDLTWVLDSDGVLTISGTGEMYDFENYGENPAPWCDYRYYITEIIMEEGVTYIGENAFENCDNAQSISIPNTVTRIGNWAISWCPSLSELYIPASVTYIGVGNFQSCENLSAVWVDENNPAFASDEIGAMYDKSMETLMFVPRSYEGVYSVSETVTVIDSVAFDDCAYITEIKIPAGVTEIYSLFQMCYELSAITVHEDNEVYSTENGALLSKDGSILYVVPRFVDGEFIVPDGVEVIAHWSINGFESLTSLVIPESVVYIEYDAIVNSHVLENIIVDEDNEVYSSEDGVLFSKDKSELICVPGGKTGSYTVPASVETIGYDAFWQTYRLSVIIFEGSAPECDGYIGLEEDTVVFYPENDPTWTDEAKENIGYDNLWISYDPENPDFTIRGEWDDLTWALDENGVLTVSGEGAINEDFNGVIWNYSDAITAIVIEEGITSVGDFAFNDLYSLTEVSLPESLTYIGDFAFSGCYELGIVDISANVEYIGDYAFAWCDSFEGFNVDEENRNYSSDESGVLFDKSMTALIMAPCALSGIYEIPEGVEVICVNAFNSCYALTELIIPDSVISIQSDAIVLCDSLTSITIPKSVENIDASAINSNYGLKNIIVDEENPYYCNDEFGVLYSKDMKELILAPTAIQGTYQIPDGVEIIDNCAFSNCILLDAVTIPDSVENIGEAAFNFCTDLTSVTIPGSVSVIGHSAFGMCDALTEVVIGEGVVVIDEFAFHSCYNLQTITIPQSVTYIGNYAFDICYNLENINYAGSEADWGEIHIGYGNEYLLDAVDFGVKGDVDMNGVITNADLVMVARYIVGVESDNDSVIEAKGDVDGDGEVANADLVRIARIIVGA
;
A
#
# COMPACT_ATOMS: atom_id res chain seq x y z
N MET A 1 -35.08 2.45 32.49
CA MET A 1 -34.76 1.12 33.08
C MET A 1 -33.26 0.94 33.33
N GLN A 2 -32.41 1.74 32.68
CA GLN A 2 -30.95 1.83 32.84
C GLN A 2 -30.46 1.90 34.30
N ARG A 3 -30.98 2.79 35.15
CA ARG A 3 -30.60 2.82 36.59
C ARG A 3 -30.84 1.52 37.35
N SER A 4 -31.72 0.64 36.86
CA SER A 4 -31.93 -0.69 37.44
C SER A 4 -31.01 -1.76 36.85
N LYS A 5 -30.54 -1.60 35.60
CA LYS A 5 -29.52 -2.47 34.98
C LYS A 5 -28.14 -2.15 35.57
N GLU A 6 -27.82 -0.86 35.70
CA GLU A 6 -26.53 -0.40 36.20
C GLU A 6 -26.34 -0.64 37.71
N MET A 7 -27.42 -0.49 38.49
CA MET A 7 -27.41 -0.88 39.91
C MET A 7 -27.33 -2.40 40.09
N LYS A 8 -27.80 -3.21 39.11
CA LYS A 8 -27.59 -4.66 39.11
C LYS A 8 -26.14 -5.01 38.75
N ARG A 9 -25.53 -4.37 37.75
CA ARG A 9 -24.10 -4.54 37.39
C ARG A 9 -23.17 -4.22 38.57
N ARG A 10 -23.36 -3.06 39.23
CA ARG A 10 -22.55 -2.66 40.40
C ARG A 10 -22.78 -3.55 41.63
N VAL A 11 -24.01 -4.04 41.85
CA VAL A 11 -24.30 -4.96 42.98
C VAL A 11 -23.75 -6.36 42.72
N LEU A 12 -23.74 -6.83 41.47
CA LEU A 12 -23.19 -8.14 41.10
C LEU A 12 -21.66 -8.16 41.21
N ALA A 13 -20.98 -7.08 40.78
CA ALA A 13 -19.54 -6.89 40.95
C ALA A 13 -19.14 -6.89 42.44
N ILE A 14 -19.87 -6.16 43.29
CA ILE A 14 -19.64 -6.14 44.76
C ILE A 14 -19.88 -7.52 45.38
N ILE A 15 -20.86 -8.29 44.90
CA ILE A 15 -21.13 -9.65 45.39
C ILE A 15 -20.02 -10.62 44.95
N MET A 16 -19.49 -10.50 43.73
CA MET A 16 -18.36 -11.32 43.25
C MET A 16 -17.09 -11.05 44.05
N SER A 17 -16.75 -9.79 44.34
CA SER A 17 -15.61 -9.43 45.18
C SER A 17 -15.76 -9.93 46.63
N LEU A 18 -16.99 -10.00 47.15
CA LEU A 18 -17.28 -10.53 48.49
C LEU A 18 -17.25 -12.06 48.56
N VAL A 19 -17.55 -12.77 47.47
CA VAL A 19 -17.51 -14.24 47.41
C VAL A 19 -16.07 -14.75 47.27
N LEU A 20 -15.20 -14.01 46.56
CA LEU A 20 -13.76 -14.31 46.48
C LEU A 20 -13.03 -14.16 47.84
N MET A 21 -13.48 -13.27 48.72
CA MET A 21 -12.87 -13.11 50.06
C MET A 21 -13.18 -14.22 51.07
N ILE A 22 -14.11 -15.15 50.81
CA ILE A 22 -14.56 -16.15 51.81
C ILE A 22 -14.18 -17.60 51.44
N GLY A 23 -13.52 -17.83 50.30
CA GLY A 23 -12.67 -19.00 50.07
C GLY A 23 -13.29 -20.38 50.32
N ILE A 24 -14.57 -20.62 50.00
CA ILE A 24 -15.16 -21.97 50.06
C ILE A 24 -16.15 -22.21 48.90
N LEU A 25 -15.74 -23.12 48.01
CA LEU A 25 -16.42 -23.81 46.88
C LEU A 25 -16.17 -23.26 45.45
N PRO A 26 -15.97 -24.14 44.45
CA PRO A 26 -15.68 -23.75 43.07
C PRO A 26 -16.93 -23.16 42.45
N VAL A 27 -16.85 -21.92 41.98
CA VAL A 27 -17.91 -21.28 41.19
C VAL A 27 -17.65 -21.64 39.74
N THR A 28 -18.51 -22.49 39.18
CA THR A 28 -18.70 -22.64 37.73
C THR A 28 -19.01 -21.26 37.13
N ALA A 29 -18.31 -20.92 36.04
CA ALA A 29 -18.46 -19.68 35.29
C ALA A 29 -19.93 -19.24 35.16
N LEU A 30 -20.21 -18.01 35.57
CA LEU A 30 -21.47 -17.33 35.35
C LEU A 30 -21.15 -16.16 34.41
N ALA A 31 -21.68 -16.24 33.19
CA ALA A 31 -21.55 -15.26 32.13
C ALA A 31 -21.90 -13.85 32.64
N VAL A 32 -21.05 -12.89 32.28
CA VAL A 32 -21.33 -11.45 32.37
C VAL A 32 -22.30 -11.15 31.22
N ASP A 33 -23.32 -10.30 31.43
CA ASP A 33 -24.29 -9.95 30.38
C ASP A 33 -23.54 -9.19 29.25
N ASP A 34 -23.26 -9.92 28.16
CA ASP A 34 -22.50 -9.54 26.95
C ASP A 34 -23.12 -8.34 26.23
N PHE A 35 -22.28 -7.38 25.86
CA PHE A 35 -22.62 -6.26 24.97
C PHE A 35 -22.80 -6.81 23.54
N HIS A 36 -23.92 -6.50 22.88
CA HIS A 36 -24.28 -7.10 21.59
C HIS A 36 -24.69 -6.07 20.52
N VAL A 37 -24.12 -6.19 19.32
CA VAL A 37 -24.38 -5.29 18.19
C VAL A 37 -25.27 -5.97 17.15
N SER A 38 -26.10 -5.21 16.45
CA SER A 38 -26.84 -5.71 15.30
C SER A 38 -26.51 -4.88 14.06
N VAL A 39 -26.05 -5.55 13.01
CA VAL A 39 -25.64 -4.93 11.74
C VAL A 39 -26.70 -5.25 10.68
N LEU A 40 -27.32 -4.20 10.14
CA LEU A 40 -28.45 -4.28 9.22
C LEU A 40 -27.98 -3.83 7.84
N TRP A 41 -27.76 -4.79 6.95
CA TRP A 41 -27.34 -4.53 5.58
C TRP A 41 -28.55 -4.36 4.67
N TYR A 42 -28.47 -3.47 3.69
CA TYR A 42 -29.55 -3.33 2.72
C TYR A 42 -29.60 -4.51 1.74
N ASP A 43 -28.45 -5.06 1.34
CA ASP A 43 -28.30 -6.19 0.42
C ASP A 43 -26.96 -6.93 0.64
N PHE A 44 -27.00 -8.24 0.86
CA PHE A 44 -25.79 -9.08 0.95
C PHE A 44 -25.12 -9.33 -0.41
N SER A 45 -25.82 -9.12 -1.52
CA SER A 45 -25.27 -9.35 -2.86
C SER A 45 -24.48 -8.17 -3.43
N ASP A 46 -24.43 -7.04 -2.72
CA ASP A 46 -23.61 -5.90 -3.08
C ASP A 46 -22.11 -6.21 -2.91
N ALA A 47 -21.36 -6.06 -4.00
CA ALA A 47 -19.94 -6.41 -4.11
C ALA A 47 -19.00 -5.38 -3.47
N TYR A 48 -19.40 -4.11 -3.39
CA TYR A 48 -18.65 -3.12 -2.63
C TYR A 48 -18.83 -3.37 -1.12
N LEU A 49 -20.07 -3.68 -0.70
CA LEU A 49 -20.34 -4.00 0.70
C LEU A 49 -19.82 -5.37 1.15
N SER A 50 -19.38 -6.27 0.26
CA SER A 50 -18.69 -7.48 0.72
C SER A 50 -17.35 -7.15 1.37
N VAL A 51 -16.58 -6.22 0.77
CA VAL A 51 -15.29 -5.81 1.31
C VAL A 51 -15.47 -5.15 2.68
N ILE A 52 -16.43 -4.22 2.81
CA ILE A 52 -16.74 -3.57 4.10
C ILE A 52 -17.28 -4.58 5.12
N ARG A 53 -17.99 -5.63 4.70
CA ARG A 53 -18.47 -6.70 5.60
C ARG A 53 -17.32 -7.49 6.18
N ASP A 54 -16.41 -7.95 5.32
CA ASP A 54 -15.29 -8.78 5.73
C ASP A 54 -14.39 -8.01 6.70
N GLU A 55 -14.16 -6.73 6.44
CA GLU A 55 -13.34 -5.88 7.30
C GLU A 55 -14.03 -5.51 8.62
N LEU A 56 -15.35 -5.23 8.59
CA LEU A 56 -16.12 -5.03 9.81
C LEU A 56 -16.18 -6.30 10.67
N ASP A 57 -16.22 -7.48 10.04
CA ASP A 57 -16.19 -8.78 10.74
C ASP A 57 -14.84 -8.97 11.45
N ASN A 58 -13.71 -8.71 10.76
CA ASN A 58 -12.36 -8.75 11.33
C ASN A 58 -12.23 -7.83 12.55
N GLN A 59 -12.67 -6.58 12.41
CA GLN A 59 -12.53 -5.54 13.43
C GLN A 59 -13.44 -5.79 14.65
N LEU A 60 -14.68 -6.27 14.45
CA LEU A 60 -15.57 -6.65 15.55
C LEU A 60 -15.08 -7.90 16.29
N GLU A 61 -14.47 -8.86 15.59
CA GLU A 61 -13.83 -10.03 16.19
C GLU A 61 -12.60 -9.64 17.02
N ALA A 62 -11.72 -8.79 16.47
CA ALA A 62 -10.56 -8.23 17.17
C ALA A 62 -10.97 -7.47 18.45
N ALA A 63 -12.05 -6.69 18.39
CA ALA A 63 -12.62 -5.99 19.54
C ALA A 63 -13.36 -6.91 20.53
N ASN A 64 -13.49 -8.22 20.23
CA ASN A 64 -14.24 -9.20 21.03
C ASN A 64 -15.70 -8.78 21.27
N VAL A 65 -16.33 -8.17 20.27
CA VAL A 65 -17.71 -7.68 20.29
C VAL A 65 -18.64 -8.71 19.64
N SER A 66 -19.62 -9.21 20.38
CA SER A 66 -20.63 -10.11 19.79
C SER A 66 -21.60 -9.32 18.90
N TYR A 67 -21.83 -9.78 17.66
CA TYR A 67 -22.79 -9.15 16.76
C TYR A 67 -23.68 -10.14 16.01
N THR A 68 -24.76 -9.63 15.42
CA THR A 68 -25.63 -10.36 14.47
C THR A 68 -25.83 -9.52 13.21
N ALA A 69 -25.50 -10.08 12.05
CA ALA A 69 -25.78 -9.47 10.75
C ALA A 69 -27.15 -9.89 10.20
N TYR A 70 -27.86 -8.95 9.58
CA TYR A 70 -29.15 -9.17 8.91
C TYR A 70 -29.12 -8.63 7.49
N ASP A 71 -29.72 -9.39 6.56
CA ASP A 71 -29.85 -9.02 5.15
C ASP A 71 -31.29 -8.56 4.84
N ALA A 72 -31.47 -7.29 4.48
CA ALA A 72 -32.79 -6.77 4.11
C ALA A 72 -33.22 -7.14 2.69
N ALA A 73 -32.33 -7.72 1.86
CA ALA A 73 -32.58 -8.10 0.47
C ALA A 73 -33.26 -6.99 -0.35
N CYS A 74 -32.81 -5.74 -0.18
CA CYS A 74 -33.35 -4.52 -0.79
C CYS A 74 -34.81 -4.17 -0.42
N TYR A 75 -35.37 -4.69 0.68
CA TYR A 75 -36.75 -4.41 1.09
C TYR A 75 -36.86 -3.71 2.46
N GLN A 76 -37.23 -2.43 2.46
CA GLN A 76 -37.37 -1.62 3.69
C GLN A 76 -38.31 -2.25 4.74
N ALA A 77 -39.37 -2.94 4.32
CA ALA A 77 -40.27 -3.62 5.24
C ALA A 77 -39.58 -4.79 5.97
N ILE A 78 -38.67 -5.50 5.30
CA ILE A 78 -37.86 -6.57 5.90
C ILE A 78 -36.86 -5.97 6.88
N GLN A 79 -36.18 -4.89 6.51
CA GLN A 79 -35.26 -4.18 7.41
C GLN A 79 -35.96 -3.70 8.69
N ASN A 80 -37.18 -3.15 8.57
CA ASN A 80 -37.96 -2.74 9.74
C ASN A 80 -38.31 -3.93 10.65
N ASP A 81 -38.76 -5.06 10.08
CA ASP A 81 -39.06 -6.28 10.85
C ASP A 81 -37.80 -6.86 11.54
N GLN A 82 -36.63 -6.72 10.90
CA GLN A 82 -35.33 -7.14 11.45
C GLN A 82 -34.89 -6.24 12.60
N ILE A 83 -35.05 -4.91 12.48
CA ILE A 83 -34.77 -3.96 13.56
C ILE A 83 -35.69 -4.22 14.76
N GLU A 84 -36.99 -4.45 14.54
CA GLU A 84 -37.90 -4.86 15.62
C GLU A 84 -37.44 -6.16 16.30
N THR A 85 -36.90 -7.10 15.51
CA THR A 85 -36.36 -8.37 16.01
C THR A 85 -35.09 -8.17 16.83
N ALA A 86 -34.14 -7.36 16.36
CA ALA A 86 -32.90 -7.03 17.05
C ALA A 86 -33.18 -6.34 18.41
N ILE A 87 -34.10 -5.36 18.42
CA ILE A 87 -34.55 -4.69 19.64
C ILE A 87 -35.20 -5.70 20.62
N ALA A 88 -36.01 -6.64 20.11
CA ALA A 88 -36.63 -7.67 20.93
C ALA A 88 -35.63 -8.71 21.47
N GLN A 89 -34.53 -8.97 20.75
CA GLN A 89 -33.44 -9.86 21.14
C GLN A 89 -32.47 -9.21 22.13
N GLY A 90 -32.50 -7.88 22.25
CA GLY A 90 -31.77 -7.13 23.26
C GLY A 90 -30.44 -6.56 22.78
N THR A 91 -30.36 -6.16 21.50
CA THR A 91 -29.22 -5.41 20.95
C THR A 91 -28.94 -4.13 21.74
N ASP A 92 -27.66 -3.76 21.83
CA ASP A 92 -27.16 -2.56 22.49
C ASP A 92 -26.83 -1.43 21.48
N VAL A 93 -26.48 -1.76 20.23
CA VAL A 93 -26.21 -0.80 19.13
C VAL A 93 -26.79 -1.31 17.81
N LEU A 94 -27.41 -0.40 17.04
CA LEU A 94 -27.87 -0.67 15.67
C LEU A 94 -26.93 -0.02 14.65
N LEU A 95 -26.18 -0.82 13.89
CA LEU A 95 -25.50 -0.36 12.67
C LEU A 95 -26.45 -0.57 11.49
N VAL A 96 -26.83 0.47 10.76
CA VAL A 96 -27.88 0.41 9.74
C VAL A 96 -27.43 1.00 8.41
N ASN A 97 -27.24 0.14 7.43
CA ASN A 97 -27.15 0.55 6.03
C ASN A 97 -28.56 0.59 5.43
N ILE A 98 -29.10 1.80 5.25
CA ILE A 98 -30.52 2.01 4.96
C ILE A 98 -30.92 1.61 3.53
N VAL A 99 -32.08 0.95 3.37
CA VAL A 99 -32.57 0.51 2.06
C VAL A 99 -33.05 1.67 1.16
N ASP A 100 -33.83 2.61 1.69
CA ASP A 100 -34.42 3.72 0.90
C ASP A 100 -33.93 5.08 1.41
N THR A 101 -33.05 5.71 0.63
CA THR A 101 -32.46 7.03 0.92
C THR A 101 -33.31 8.20 0.42
N ALA A 102 -34.25 7.97 -0.51
CA ALA A 102 -35.06 9.02 -1.13
C ALA A 102 -36.30 9.39 -0.29
N ALA A 103 -36.70 8.53 0.65
CA ALA A 103 -37.83 8.75 1.54
C ALA A 103 -37.39 9.09 2.98
N VAL A 104 -37.44 10.38 3.36
CA VAL A 104 -37.19 10.86 4.73
C VAL A 104 -37.96 10.05 5.79
N ASP A 105 -39.17 9.60 5.45
CA ASP A 105 -40.04 8.79 6.31
C ASP A 105 -39.41 7.43 6.73
N ALA A 106 -38.54 6.83 5.91
CA ALA A 106 -37.94 5.51 6.18
C ALA A 106 -36.86 5.59 7.26
N ALA A 107 -35.88 6.49 7.08
CA ALA A 107 -34.83 6.72 8.07
C ALA A 107 -35.40 7.26 9.38
N GLN A 108 -36.38 8.18 9.30
CA GLN A 108 -37.07 8.70 10.48
C GLN A 108 -37.80 7.60 11.25
N HIS A 109 -38.39 6.63 10.56
CA HIS A 109 -39.06 5.51 11.21
C HIS A 109 -38.07 4.61 11.99
N ILE A 110 -36.87 4.40 11.45
CA ILE A 110 -35.78 3.66 12.12
C ILE A 110 -35.32 4.40 13.38
N VAL A 111 -35.09 5.71 13.27
CA VAL A 111 -34.75 6.57 14.41
C VAL A 111 -35.84 6.57 15.46
N ASP A 112 -37.12 6.64 15.07
CA ASP A 112 -38.26 6.58 16.00
C ASP A 112 -38.30 5.25 16.78
N MET A 113 -37.95 4.13 16.13
CA MET A 113 -37.84 2.81 16.78
C MET A 113 -36.67 2.75 17.76
N ALA A 114 -35.48 3.24 17.36
CA ALA A 114 -34.28 3.29 18.21
C ALA A 114 -34.49 4.21 19.43
N ALA A 115 -35.05 5.40 19.22
CA ALA A 115 -35.37 6.36 20.27
C ALA A 115 -36.44 5.83 21.25
N ALA A 116 -37.44 5.10 20.76
CA ALA A 116 -38.42 4.43 21.62
C ALA A 116 -37.80 3.31 22.48
N ALA A 117 -36.71 2.70 22.01
CA ALA A 117 -35.94 1.69 22.71
C ALA A 117 -34.79 2.25 23.58
N GLU A 118 -34.50 3.56 23.51
CA GLU A 118 -33.34 4.20 24.14
C GLU A 118 -31.99 3.62 23.65
N LEU A 119 -31.88 3.28 22.35
CA LEU A 119 -30.67 2.69 21.73
C LEU A 119 -29.97 3.69 20.79
N PRO A 120 -28.63 3.66 20.65
CA PRO A 120 -27.92 4.34 19.57
C PRO A 120 -28.19 3.70 18.20
N VAL A 121 -28.17 4.52 17.15
CA VAL A 121 -28.27 4.09 15.76
C VAL A 121 -27.19 4.77 14.92
N ILE A 122 -26.34 3.99 14.29
CA ILE A 122 -25.28 4.45 13.40
C ILE A 122 -25.70 4.07 11.99
N PHE A 123 -26.11 5.04 11.20
CA PHE A 123 -26.32 4.81 9.78
C PHE A 123 -24.98 4.73 9.07
N PHE A 124 -24.87 3.91 8.03
CA PHE A 124 -23.62 3.84 7.29
C PHE A 124 -23.82 3.56 5.80
N ASN A 125 -22.87 4.01 5.00
CA ASN A 125 -22.69 3.92 3.55
C ASN A 125 -23.78 4.67 2.76
N ARG A 126 -25.06 4.38 3.01
CA ARG A 126 -26.19 5.06 2.35
C ARG A 126 -26.67 6.26 3.16
N GLU A 127 -26.41 7.46 2.64
CA GLU A 127 -26.62 8.71 3.37
C GLU A 127 -28.08 9.01 3.74
N VAL A 128 -28.24 9.56 4.95
CA VAL A 128 -29.53 9.98 5.54
C VAL A 128 -29.55 11.51 5.69
N SER A 129 -30.73 12.13 5.62
CA SER A 129 -30.84 13.60 5.74
C SER A 129 -30.48 14.13 7.13
N ASP A 130 -29.95 15.34 7.18
CA ASP A 130 -29.57 16.00 8.44
C ASP A 130 -30.75 16.16 9.39
N GLU A 131 -31.96 16.36 8.87
CA GLU A 131 -33.18 16.45 9.68
C GLU A 131 -33.42 15.17 10.48
N VAL A 132 -33.13 14.00 9.91
CA VAL A 132 -33.32 12.71 10.57
C VAL A 132 -32.21 12.43 11.57
N ILE A 133 -30.95 12.65 11.21
CA ILE A 133 -29.81 12.50 12.12
C ILE A 133 -29.98 13.43 13.33
N ASN A 134 -30.29 14.70 13.10
CA ASN A 134 -30.51 15.68 14.16
C ASN A 134 -31.84 15.47 14.93
N SER A 135 -32.72 14.55 14.51
CA SER A 135 -33.96 14.25 15.24
C SER A 135 -33.72 13.44 16.53
N TYR A 136 -32.53 12.84 16.69
CA TYR A 136 -32.18 12.02 17.85
C TYR A 136 -30.69 12.12 18.18
N GLU A 137 -30.37 12.44 19.44
CA GLU A 137 -28.99 12.74 19.90
C GLU A 137 -28.01 11.56 19.85
N ASN A 138 -28.51 10.32 19.70
CA ASN A 138 -27.67 9.12 19.53
C ASN A 138 -27.81 8.52 18.12
N ALA A 139 -28.13 9.36 17.13
CA ALA A 139 -28.08 9.01 15.72
C ALA A 139 -26.88 9.68 15.05
N CYS A 140 -26.10 8.92 14.29
CA CYS A 140 -25.13 9.48 13.35
C CYS A 140 -25.18 8.76 12.00
N PHE A 141 -24.37 9.26 11.09
CA PHE A 141 -24.04 8.62 9.84
C PHE A 141 -22.52 8.49 9.70
N VAL A 142 -22.04 7.39 9.15
CA VAL A 142 -20.66 7.21 8.68
C VAL A 142 -20.71 6.98 7.18
N GLY A 143 -19.99 7.78 6.40
CA GLY A 143 -19.92 7.67 4.94
C GLY A 143 -18.53 8.03 4.45
N THR A 144 -18.24 7.77 3.19
CA THR A 144 -16.98 8.22 2.59
C THR A 144 -17.08 9.67 2.12
N ASN A 145 -15.94 10.34 1.92
CA ASN A 145 -15.87 11.72 1.43
C ASN A 145 -16.11 11.78 -0.08
N PHE A 146 -17.38 11.80 -0.48
CA PHE A 146 -17.78 11.79 -1.89
C PHE A 146 -17.37 13.04 -2.70
N CYS A 147 -17.04 14.17 -2.05
CA CYS A 147 -16.56 15.38 -2.72
C CYS A 147 -15.12 15.16 -3.20
N GLU A 148 -14.32 14.57 -2.32
CA GLU A 148 -12.95 14.16 -2.58
C GLU A 148 -12.88 13.07 -3.64
N ALA A 149 -13.73 12.02 -3.56
CA ALA A 149 -13.80 10.97 -4.57
C ALA A 149 -14.07 11.53 -5.98
N GLY A 150 -15.04 12.44 -6.09
CA GLY A 150 -15.31 13.15 -7.35
C GLY A 150 -14.12 13.99 -7.80
N GLY A 151 -13.47 14.73 -6.89
CA GLY A 151 -12.28 15.54 -7.21
C GLY A 151 -11.11 14.69 -7.71
N LYS A 152 -10.80 13.57 -7.05
CA LYS A 152 -9.76 12.62 -7.44
C LYS A 152 -10.04 11.99 -8.80
N GLN A 153 -11.28 11.58 -9.05
CA GLN A 153 -11.71 11.10 -10.38
C GLN A 153 -11.53 12.17 -11.46
N GLY A 154 -11.88 13.42 -11.15
CA GLY A 154 -11.72 14.56 -12.06
C GLY A 154 -10.26 14.89 -12.38
N LYS A 155 -9.37 14.78 -11.38
CA LYS A 155 -7.92 14.91 -11.55
C LYS A 155 -7.35 13.79 -12.42
N LEU A 156 -7.69 12.53 -12.10
CA LEU A 156 -7.26 11.36 -12.87
C LEU A 156 -7.68 11.47 -14.34
N ALA A 157 -8.90 11.95 -14.59
CA ALA A 157 -9.37 12.22 -15.93
C ALA A 157 -8.64 13.37 -16.62
N ALA A 158 -8.39 14.48 -15.92
CA ALA A 158 -7.64 15.60 -16.48
C ALA A 158 -6.21 15.22 -16.86
N ASP A 159 -5.50 14.53 -15.97
CA ASP A 159 -4.11 14.13 -16.20
C ASP A 159 -4.04 13.25 -17.46
N TYR A 160 -4.93 12.26 -17.57
CA TYR A 160 -5.04 11.41 -18.77
C TYR A 160 -5.42 12.20 -20.05
N ILE A 161 -6.40 13.10 -19.97
CA ILE A 161 -6.86 13.89 -21.13
C ILE A 161 -5.79 14.88 -21.57
N LEU A 162 -5.05 15.51 -20.66
CA LEU A 162 -4.00 16.47 -21.01
C LEU A 162 -2.83 15.79 -21.72
N GLU A 163 -2.43 14.62 -21.22
CA GLU A 163 -1.39 13.80 -21.82
C GLU A 163 -1.83 13.24 -23.20
N ASN A 164 -3.11 12.90 -23.35
CA ASN A 164 -3.65 12.24 -24.54
C ASN A 164 -4.61 13.11 -25.37
N TYR A 165 -4.51 14.44 -25.27
CA TYR A 165 -5.55 15.37 -25.74
C TYR A 165 -5.96 15.14 -27.21
N ASP A 166 -4.97 15.02 -28.10
CA ASP A 166 -5.20 14.84 -29.54
C ASP A 166 -5.73 13.43 -29.89
N LYS A 167 -5.54 12.44 -29.00
CA LYS A 167 -6.07 11.07 -29.15
C LYS A 167 -7.49 10.95 -28.58
N VAL A 168 -7.79 11.71 -27.52
CA VAL A 168 -9.11 11.75 -26.89
C VAL A 168 -10.09 12.57 -27.76
N ASP A 169 -9.62 13.61 -28.46
CA ASP A 169 -10.40 14.38 -29.44
C ASP A 169 -10.60 13.58 -30.75
N LEU A 170 -11.61 12.71 -30.76
CA LEU A 170 -11.88 11.78 -31.85
C LEU A 170 -12.34 12.45 -33.13
N ASN A 171 -12.96 13.64 -33.04
CA ASN A 171 -13.48 14.36 -34.20
C ASN A 171 -12.56 15.49 -34.69
N ASP A 172 -11.44 15.76 -33.99
CA ASP A 172 -10.42 16.78 -34.30
C ASP A 172 -11.05 18.19 -34.38
N ASP A 173 -12.01 18.48 -33.50
CA ASP A 173 -12.68 19.79 -33.41
C ASP A 173 -12.11 20.72 -32.32
N GLY A 174 -11.18 20.20 -31.52
CA GLY A 174 -10.50 20.86 -30.41
C GLY A 174 -11.24 20.79 -29.08
N GLN A 175 -12.39 20.11 -29.01
CA GLN A 175 -13.32 20.13 -27.88
C GLN A 175 -13.68 18.71 -27.43
N ILE A 176 -13.25 18.33 -26.21
CA ILE A 176 -13.58 17.00 -25.67
C ILE A 176 -15.02 16.92 -25.17
N SER A 177 -15.74 15.91 -25.63
CA SER A 177 -17.11 15.58 -25.29
C SER A 177 -17.19 14.44 -24.26
N TYR A 178 -18.07 14.58 -23.25
CA TYR A 178 -18.18 13.57 -22.19
C TYR A 178 -19.61 13.07 -21.98
N ILE A 179 -19.70 11.88 -21.39
CA ILE A 179 -20.91 11.35 -20.76
C ILE A 179 -20.66 11.11 -19.27
N MET A 180 -21.68 11.34 -18.45
CA MET A 180 -21.66 11.14 -17.00
C MET A 180 -22.78 10.20 -16.60
N MET A 181 -22.42 9.04 -16.04
CA MET A 181 -23.36 8.10 -15.44
C MET A 181 -23.54 8.42 -13.96
N LYS A 182 -24.65 9.11 -13.68
CA LYS A 182 -25.02 9.50 -12.33
C LYS A 182 -25.61 8.33 -11.57
N GLY A 183 -25.31 8.24 -10.28
CA GLY A 183 -25.99 7.37 -9.33
C GLY A 183 -27.48 7.71 -9.14
N GLU A 184 -28.05 7.29 -8.02
CA GLU A 184 -29.47 7.52 -7.68
C GLU A 184 -29.82 9.02 -7.64
N LEU A 185 -30.98 9.40 -8.20
CA LEU A 185 -31.43 10.79 -8.21
C LEU A 185 -31.83 11.29 -6.82
N GLY A 186 -31.31 12.45 -6.43
CA GLY A 186 -31.56 13.05 -5.12
C GLY A 186 -30.69 12.46 -4.00
N ASN A 187 -29.76 11.56 -4.33
CA ASN A 187 -28.71 11.11 -3.42
C ASN A 187 -27.57 12.17 -3.41
N PRO A 188 -27.19 12.73 -2.25
CA PRO A 188 -26.19 13.81 -2.15
C PRO A 188 -24.81 13.40 -2.67
N GLU A 189 -24.40 12.16 -2.45
CA GLU A 189 -23.13 11.60 -2.91
C GLU A 189 -23.08 11.52 -4.45
N ALA A 190 -24.15 11.04 -5.11
CA ALA A 190 -24.26 11.07 -6.57
C ALA A 190 -24.27 12.51 -7.11
N GLU A 191 -24.83 13.46 -6.36
CA GLU A 191 -24.81 14.89 -6.70
C GLU A 191 -23.42 15.49 -6.65
N ALA A 192 -22.66 15.19 -5.60
CA ALA A 192 -21.31 15.68 -5.42
C ALA A 192 -20.30 15.01 -6.35
N ARG A 193 -20.23 13.68 -6.43
CA ARG A 193 -19.30 12.95 -7.32
C ARG A 193 -19.43 13.43 -8.77
N THR A 194 -20.67 13.57 -9.24
CA THR A 194 -20.98 14.11 -10.58
C THR A 194 -20.45 15.54 -10.79
N ARG A 195 -20.64 16.43 -9.81
CA ARG A 195 -20.22 17.82 -9.92
C ARG A 195 -18.70 17.96 -9.89
N PHE A 196 -18.05 17.39 -8.88
CA PHE A 196 -16.63 17.61 -8.64
C PHE A 196 -15.74 16.93 -9.69
N ALA A 197 -16.13 15.77 -10.22
CA ALA A 197 -15.38 15.12 -11.31
C ALA A 197 -15.25 16.03 -12.55
N VAL A 198 -16.35 16.68 -12.95
CA VAL A 198 -16.34 17.57 -14.12
C VAL A 198 -15.69 18.92 -13.80
N GLU A 199 -15.97 19.50 -12.63
CA GLU A 199 -15.38 20.79 -12.22
C GLU A 199 -13.85 20.72 -12.11
N PHE A 200 -13.31 19.70 -11.44
CA PHE A 200 -11.86 19.52 -11.32
C PHE A 200 -11.20 19.28 -12.67
N CYS A 201 -11.80 18.43 -13.50
CA CYS A 201 -11.27 18.16 -14.83
C CYS A 201 -11.22 19.45 -15.69
N ASN A 202 -12.30 20.25 -15.68
CA ASN A 202 -12.37 21.51 -16.41
C ASN A 202 -11.37 22.56 -15.93
N ASN A 203 -11.13 22.63 -14.62
CA ASN A 203 -10.16 23.55 -14.05
C ASN A 203 -8.74 23.23 -14.56
N ALA A 204 -8.35 21.95 -14.55
CA ALA A 204 -7.05 21.51 -15.06
C ALA A 204 -6.90 21.74 -16.57
N LEU A 205 -7.93 21.44 -17.36
CA LEU A 205 -7.94 21.73 -18.81
C LEU A 205 -7.78 23.24 -19.09
N THR A 206 -8.50 24.09 -18.36
CA THR A 206 -8.43 25.54 -18.51
C THR A 206 -7.06 26.08 -18.13
N ALA A 207 -6.43 25.54 -17.07
CA ALA A 207 -5.08 25.92 -16.66
C ALA A 207 -4.02 25.58 -17.73
N ALA A 208 -4.24 24.52 -18.51
CA ALA A 208 -3.41 24.12 -19.64
C ALA A 208 -3.77 24.80 -20.99
N ASP A 209 -4.54 25.89 -20.96
CA ASP A 209 -5.05 26.60 -22.15
C ASP A 209 -5.90 25.72 -23.10
N LYS A 210 -6.59 24.68 -22.58
CA LYS A 210 -7.53 23.82 -23.31
C LYS A 210 -9.01 24.18 -22.98
N PRO A 211 -9.96 23.99 -23.93
CA PRO A 211 -11.39 24.18 -23.66
C PRO A 211 -11.97 23.26 -22.56
N GLU A 212 -12.97 23.74 -21.81
CA GLU A 212 -13.76 22.95 -20.86
C GLU A 212 -14.55 21.83 -21.56
N LEU A 213 -14.75 20.68 -20.91
CA LEU A 213 -15.54 19.55 -21.41
C LEU A 213 -16.97 19.95 -21.81
N VAL A 214 -17.48 19.33 -22.89
CA VAL A 214 -18.85 19.55 -23.38
C VAL A 214 -19.69 18.28 -23.25
N TYR A 215 -20.90 18.37 -22.71
CA TYR A 215 -21.76 17.20 -22.61
C TYR A 215 -22.24 16.72 -23.99
N TYR A 216 -22.16 15.41 -24.23
CA TYR A 216 -22.39 14.81 -25.55
C TYR A 216 -23.82 15.03 -26.13
N ASP A 217 -24.84 15.28 -25.30
CA ASP A 217 -26.19 15.65 -25.77
C ASP A 217 -26.55 17.07 -25.37
N SER A 218 -26.37 18.00 -26.31
CA SER A 218 -26.71 19.41 -26.17
C SER A 218 -28.18 19.71 -25.80
N ASN A 219 -29.11 18.75 -25.95
CA ASN A 219 -30.52 18.90 -25.57
C ASN A 219 -30.79 18.48 -24.12
N ASN A 220 -29.83 17.84 -23.45
CA ASN A 220 -29.92 17.47 -22.05
C ASN A 220 -29.34 18.61 -21.20
N GLU A 221 -30.21 19.45 -20.64
CA GLU A 221 -29.82 20.58 -19.80
C GLU A 221 -29.20 20.14 -18.47
N ASP A 222 -29.40 18.88 -18.05
CA ASP A 222 -28.94 18.34 -16.77
C ASP A 222 -27.51 17.77 -16.83
N CYS A 223 -26.99 17.48 -18.03
CA CYS A 223 -25.61 17.02 -18.29
C CYS A 223 -25.21 15.70 -17.57
N PHE A 224 -26.16 14.77 -17.37
CA PHE A 224 -25.88 13.39 -16.92
C PHE A 224 -26.95 12.39 -17.39
N GLN A 225 -26.68 11.09 -17.20
CA GLN A 225 -27.62 9.97 -17.35
C GLN A 225 -27.84 9.24 -16.02
N PRO A 226 -29.09 8.94 -15.59
CA PRO A 226 -29.37 8.34 -14.28
C PRO A 226 -29.22 6.82 -14.31
N SER A 227 -27.99 6.34 -14.08
CA SER A 227 -27.66 4.91 -14.01
C SER A 227 -28.14 4.23 -12.72
N ASN A 228 -28.41 4.99 -11.66
CA ASN A 228 -28.81 4.46 -10.34
C ASN A 228 -27.83 3.41 -9.79
N TRP A 229 -26.53 3.66 -9.93
CA TRP A 229 -25.43 2.79 -9.43
C TRP A 229 -25.36 1.41 -10.11
N SER A 230 -26.18 1.16 -11.13
CA SER A 230 -26.39 -0.18 -11.69
C SER A 230 -25.56 -0.39 -12.95
N LYS A 231 -24.74 -1.44 -12.96
CA LYS A 231 -24.04 -1.94 -14.15
C LYS A 231 -24.96 -2.12 -15.35
N THR A 232 -26.05 -2.87 -15.17
CA THR A 232 -27.04 -3.13 -16.22
C THR A 232 -27.69 -1.85 -16.76
N THR A 233 -28.03 -0.91 -15.87
CA THR A 233 -28.69 0.34 -16.29
C THR A 233 -27.70 1.26 -17.01
N ALA A 234 -26.47 1.37 -16.52
CA ALA A 234 -25.39 2.11 -17.19
C ALA A 234 -25.09 1.55 -18.58
N PHE A 235 -25.04 0.22 -18.71
CA PHE A 235 -24.91 -0.48 -19.99
C PHE A 235 -26.03 -0.09 -20.98
N GLU A 236 -27.30 -0.20 -20.58
CA GLU A 236 -28.45 0.14 -21.45
C GLU A 236 -28.48 1.62 -21.86
N LEU A 237 -28.11 2.52 -20.95
CA LEU A 237 -28.00 3.96 -21.20
C LEU A 237 -26.85 4.28 -22.16
N MET A 238 -25.70 3.64 -21.96
CA MET A 238 -24.53 3.80 -22.82
C MET A 238 -24.80 3.26 -24.23
N GLU A 239 -25.40 2.07 -24.38
CA GLU A 239 -25.83 1.54 -25.68
C GLU A 239 -26.77 2.52 -26.41
N THR A 240 -27.70 3.13 -25.66
CA THR A 240 -28.61 4.13 -26.23
C THR A 240 -27.84 5.36 -26.70
N ALA A 241 -26.92 5.88 -25.88
CA ALA A 241 -26.11 7.06 -26.20
C ALA A 241 -25.21 6.83 -27.43
N LEU A 242 -24.54 5.68 -27.49
CA LEU A 242 -23.71 5.25 -28.61
C LEU A 242 -24.51 5.03 -29.90
N SER A 243 -25.78 4.61 -29.79
CA SER A 243 -26.65 4.46 -30.96
C SER A 243 -27.10 5.81 -31.56
N THR A 244 -27.20 6.85 -30.73
CA THR A 244 -27.62 8.19 -31.16
C THR A 244 -26.46 9.06 -31.59
N ASN A 245 -25.30 8.88 -30.97
CA ASN A 245 -24.06 9.60 -31.24
C ASN A 245 -22.94 8.57 -31.45
N PRO A 246 -22.93 7.89 -32.61
CA PRO A 246 -21.88 6.94 -32.93
C PRO A 246 -20.52 7.64 -32.98
N MET A 247 -19.45 6.88 -32.78
CA MET A 247 -18.09 7.41 -32.65
C MET A 247 -17.56 8.12 -33.92
N ASP A 248 -18.25 7.98 -35.07
CA ASP A 248 -17.96 8.71 -36.32
C ASP A 248 -18.89 9.91 -36.56
N SER A 249 -19.66 10.31 -35.55
CA SER A 249 -20.60 11.44 -35.63
C SER A 249 -19.92 12.80 -35.43
N GLU A 250 -20.65 13.89 -35.70
CA GLU A 250 -20.14 15.26 -35.45
C GLU A 250 -19.96 15.55 -33.95
N ASN A 251 -20.48 14.72 -33.03
CA ASN A 251 -20.36 14.90 -31.59
C ASN A 251 -20.29 13.51 -30.90
N PRO A 252 -19.14 12.82 -30.96
CA PRO A 252 -18.97 11.50 -30.36
C PRO A 252 -19.05 11.54 -28.83
N ILE A 253 -18.79 10.42 -28.17
CA ILE A 253 -18.53 10.38 -26.72
C ILE A 253 -17.05 10.08 -26.59
N GLU A 254 -16.30 10.96 -25.93
CA GLU A 254 -14.83 10.89 -25.89
C GLU A 254 -14.30 10.61 -24.50
N VAL A 255 -15.09 10.85 -23.44
CA VAL A 255 -14.75 10.51 -22.06
C VAL A 255 -15.99 10.01 -21.33
N VAL A 256 -15.83 8.98 -20.49
CA VAL A 256 -16.89 8.47 -19.60
C VAL A 256 -16.51 8.68 -18.15
N PHE A 257 -17.37 9.38 -17.42
CA PHE A 257 -17.34 9.44 -15.97
C PHE A 257 -18.48 8.61 -15.39
N THR A 258 -18.21 7.83 -14.35
CA THR A 258 -19.25 7.11 -13.60
C THR A 258 -19.12 7.37 -12.10
N ASN A 259 -20.24 7.36 -11.36
CA ASN A 259 -20.17 7.58 -9.91
C ASN A 259 -19.77 6.32 -9.13
N ASN A 260 -19.76 5.13 -9.76
CA ASN A 260 -19.22 3.90 -9.19
C ASN A 260 -18.64 2.96 -10.26
N ASP A 261 -17.90 1.95 -9.81
CA ASP A 261 -17.25 0.94 -10.64
C ASP A 261 -18.23 0.05 -11.40
N ASP A 262 -19.37 -0.32 -10.79
CA ASP A 262 -20.38 -1.11 -11.48
C ASP A 262 -20.93 -0.39 -12.72
N ALA A 263 -21.23 0.91 -12.60
CA ALA A 263 -21.64 1.70 -13.76
C ALA A 263 -20.49 1.87 -14.77
N ALA A 264 -19.24 1.97 -14.30
CA ALA A 264 -18.06 2.02 -15.16
C ALA A 264 -17.94 0.74 -15.98
N LEU A 265 -18.00 -0.43 -15.34
CA LEU A 265 -17.98 -1.74 -15.98
C LEU A 265 -19.16 -1.93 -16.95
N GLY A 266 -20.33 -1.35 -16.65
CA GLY A 266 -21.46 -1.34 -17.57
C GLY A 266 -21.20 -0.48 -18.82
N CYS A 267 -20.54 0.67 -18.66
CA CYS A 267 -20.12 1.50 -19.78
C CYS A 267 -19.02 0.84 -20.60
N VAL A 268 -18.03 0.23 -19.94
CA VAL A 268 -16.98 -0.58 -20.57
C VAL A 268 -17.61 -1.70 -21.39
N GLU A 269 -18.60 -2.42 -20.86
CA GLU A 269 -19.31 -3.49 -21.58
C GLU A 269 -20.08 -2.96 -22.80
N ALA A 270 -20.69 -1.77 -22.70
CA ALA A 270 -21.39 -1.15 -23.83
C ALA A 270 -20.43 -0.66 -24.92
N LEU A 271 -19.30 -0.07 -24.52
CA LEU A 271 -18.20 0.32 -25.41
C LEU A 271 -17.63 -0.92 -26.11
N TYR A 272 -17.39 -1.99 -25.35
CA TYR A 272 -16.92 -3.28 -25.85
C TYR A 272 -17.83 -3.83 -26.96
N ASN A 273 -19.14 -3.73 -26.79
CA ASN A 273 -20.14 -4.18 -27.75
C ASN A 273 -20.16 -3.39 -29.06
N VAL A 274 -19.75 -2.12 -29.04
CA VAL A 274 -19.60 -1.31 -30.26
C VAL A 274 -18.17 -1.31 -30.81
N GLY A 275 -17.27 -2.07 -30.18
CA GLY A 275 -15.90 -2.27 -30.65
C GLY A 275 -14.86 -1.30 -30.07
N TRP A 276 -15.11 -0.73 -28.90
CA TRP A 276 -14.22 0.17 -28.16
C TRP A 276 -13.86 -0.43 -26.79
N ASN A 277 -12.74 -0.06 -26.17
CA ASN A 277 -12.36 -0.52 -24.82
C ASN A 277 -12.22 -2.05 -24.67
N ARG A 278 -11.49 -2.68 -25.59
CA ARG A 278 -11.26 -4.14 -25.58
C ARG A 278 -9.94 -4.58 -24.94
N GLY A 279 -9.17 -3.65 -24.38
CA GLY A 279 -7.79 -3.90 -23.94
C GLY A 279 -6.73 -3.40 -24.92
N GLY A 280 -7.13 -2.81 -26.05
CA GLY A 280 -6.23 -2.23 -27.05
C GLY A 280 -7.00 -1.61 -28.23
N GLY A 281 -6.36 -0.73 -28.98
CA GLY A 281 -6.94 -0.07 -30.16
C GLY A 281 -7.85 1.12 -29.82
N ASN A 282 -9.06 1.17 -30.39
CA ASN A 282 -10.00 2.27 -30.17
C ASN A 282 -10.47 2.29 -28.71
N PHE A 283 -10.14 3.38 -28.02
CA PHE A 283 -10.31 3.49 -26.58
C PHE A 283 -10.99 4.81 -26.21
N ILE A 284 -12.06 4.72 -25.43
CA ILE A 284 -12.66 5.85 -24.74
C ILE A 284 -12.23 5.76 -23.29
N PRO A 285 -11.59 6.77 -22.69
CA PRO A 285 -11.27 6.71 -21.29
C PRO A 285 -12.52 6.60 -20.41
N VAL A 286 -12.51 5.63 -19.49
CA VAL A 286 -13.58 5.36 -18.53
C VAL A 286 -13.02 5.46 -17.13
N PHE A 287 -13.59 6.38 -16.36
CA PHE A 287 -13.21 6.61 -14.97
C PHE A 287 -14.33 6.18 -14.03
N GLY A 288 -13.99 5.30 -13.09
CA GLY A 288 -14.86 4.79 -12.03
C GLY A 288 -14.48 5.35 -10.66
N ILE A 289 -15.18 4.86 -9.64
CA ILE A 289 -14.96 5.16 -8.22
C ILE A 289 -15.37 3.87 -7.48
N ASP A 290 -14.62 3.49 -6.46
CA ASP A 290 -14.83 2.44 -5.44
C ASP A 290 -13.65 1.43 -5.37
N GLY A 291 -12.78 1.35 -6.38
CA GLY A 291 -11.57 0.50 -6.33
C GLY A 291 -11.86 -1.00 -6.30
N THR A 292 -13.00 -1.45 -6.82
CA THR A 292 -13.38 -2.85 -6.79
C THR A 292 -12.37 -3.70 -7.56
N ALA A 293 -12.12 -4.93 -7.09
CA ALA A 293 -11.24 -5.88 -7.78
C ALA A 293 -11.62 -6.07 -9.26
N ALA A 294 -12.91 -6.02 -9.59
CA ALA A 294 -13.39 -6.10 -10.97
C ALA A 294 -13.05 -4.86 -11.82
N ALA A 295 -13.02 -3.66 -11.23
CA ALA A 295 -12.58 -2.44 -11.91
C ALA A 295 -11.06 -2.39 -12.05
N MET A 296 -10.31 -2.80 -11.01
CA MET A 296 -8.85 -2.94 -11.09
C MET A 296 -8.45 -3.96 -12.16
N ALA A 297 -9.12 -5.12 -12.20
CA ALA A 297 -8.93 -6.09 -13.28
C ALA A 297 -9.35 -5.54 -14.66
N ALA A 298 -10.34 -4.64 -14.74
CA ALA A 298 -10.71 -3.98 -15.99
C ALA A 298 -9.68 -2.92 -16.43
N MET A 299 -8.99 -2.28 -15.49
CA MET A 299 -7.87 -1.37 -15.75
C MET A 299 -6.65 -2.15 -16.23
N GLU A 300 -6.27 -3.20 -15.50
CA GLU A 300 -5.18 -4.11 -15.86
C GLU A 300 -5.42 -4.73 -17.24
N ALA A 301 -6.67 -5.10 -17.55
CA ALA A 301 -7.05 -5.58 -18.87
C ALA A 301 -7.16 -4.48 -19.95
N GLY A 302 -6.79 -3.22 -19.66
CA GLY A 302 -6.82 -2.08 -20.59
C GLY A 302 -8.20 -1.68 -21.10
N LYS A 303 -9.27 -2.03 -20.37
CA LYS A 303 -10.68 -1.77 -20.74
C LYS A 303 -11.23 -0.54 -20.04
N MET A 304 -10.61 -0.15 -18.94
CA MET A 304 -10.96 0.99 -18.10
C MET A 304 -9.70 1.82 -17.85
N THR A 305 -9.83 3.13 -17.63
CA THR A 305 -8.67 4.03 -17.48
C THR A 305 -8.24 4.17 -16.05
N GLY A 306 -9.19 4.20 -15.13
CA GLY A 306 -8.87 4.50 -13.74
C GLY A 306 -10.08 4.40 -12.84
N THR A 307 -9.85 4.05 -11.58
CA THR A 307 -10.83 4.15 -10.51
C THR A 307 -10.18 4.76 -9.27
N VAL A 308 -11.00 5.39 -8.43
CA VAL A 308 -10.57 5.93 -7.13
C VAL A 308 -10.90 4.90 -6.06
N THR A 309 -9.91 4.46 -5.29
CA THR A 309 -10.06 3.36 -4.32
C THR A 309 -10.70 3.81 -3.01
N ALA A 310 -11.73 3.09 -2.57
CA ALA A 310 -12.42 3.39 -1.33
C ALA A 310 -11.62 2.92 -0.10
N PRO A 311 -11.67 3.68 1.03
CA PRO A 311 -10.93 3.41 2.27
C PRO A 311 -11.63 2.32 3.11
N THR A 312 -11.69 1.08 2.64
CA THR A 312 -12.59 0.07 3.24
C THR A 312 -12.20 -0.35 4.67
N GLU A 313 -10.92 -0.28 5.03
CA GLU A 313 -10.38 -0.56 6.37
C GLU A 313 -10.72 0.54 7.37
N ASP A 314 -10.27 1.78 7.12
CA ASP A 314 -10.60 2.96 7.92
C ASP A 314 -12.11 3.14 8.12
N TYR A 315 -12.89 2.77 7.09
CA TYR A 315 -14.34 2.82 7.13
C TYR A 315 -14.95 1.84 8.15
N ALA A 316 -14.42 0.61 8.24
CA ALA A 316 -14.84 -0.38 9.22
C ALA A 316 -14.36 -0.02 10.63
N GLU A 317 -13.12 0.47 10.76
CA GLU A 317 -12.56 0.95 12.03
C GLU A 317 -13.40 2.08 12.64
N THR A 318 -13.84 3.02 11.80
CA THR A 318 -14.76 4.10 12.20
C THR A 318 -16.06 3.55 12.80
N LEU A 319 -16.63 2.49 12.21
CA LEU A 319 -17.86 1.88 12.73
C LEU A 319 -17.63 1.17 14.06
N VAL A 320 -16.49 0.48 14.21
CA VAL A 320 -16.14 -0.26 15.43
C VAL A 320 -15.77 0.68 16.58
N SER A 321 -15.11 1.80 16.31
CA SER A 321 -14.80 2.81 17.33
C SER A 321 -16.07 3.40 17.95
N LEU A 322 -17.08 3.75 17.13
CA LEU A 322 -18.39 4.20 17.59
C LEU A 322 -19.14 3.14 18.41
N VAL A 323 -19.01 1.86 18.04
CA VAL A 323 -19.56 0.73 18.80
C VAL A 323 -18.90 0.61 20.16
N ASN A 324 -17.57 0.71 20.22
CA ASN A 324 -16.77 0.60 21.43
C ASN A 324 -17.09 1.73 22.42
N ASN A 325 -17.30 2.95 21.93
CA ASN A 325 -17.78 4.07 22.76
C ASN A 325 -19.06 3.71 23.54
N VAL A 326 -20.01 3.06 22.89
CA VAL A 326 -21.26 2.63 23.54
C VAL A 326 -21.01 1.46 24.50
N ALA A 327 -20.11 0.54 24.15
CA ALA A 327 -19.72 -0.60 25.00
C ALA A 327 -19.16 -0.13 26.35
N GLU A 328 -18.37 0.95 26.31
CA GLU A 328 -17.73 1.58 27.46
C GLU A 328 -18.67 2.49 28.26
N GLY A 329 -19.85 2.78 27.70
CA GLY A 329 -20.88 3.61 28.32
C GLY A 329 -20.67 5.11 28.10
N GLU A 330 -19.83 5.47 27.13
CA GLU A 330 -19.58 6.82 26.68
C GLU A 330 -20.65 7.28 25.67
N ASN A 331 -20.58 8.55 25.28
CA ASN A 331 -21.38 9.04 24.17
C ASN A 331 -20.91 8.33 22.89
N VAL A 332 -21.85 7.90 22.03
CA VAL A 332 -21.52 7.15 20.79
C VAL A 332 -20.50 7.88 19.91
N PHE A 333 -20.41 9.21 19.98
CA PHE A 333 -19.46 10.03 19.20
C PHE A 333 -18.21 10.47 19.95
N ALA A 334 -17.90 9.87 21.10
CA ALA A 334 -16.68 10.20 21.83
C ALA A 334 -15.43 9.88 20.97
N GLY A 335 -14.62 10.89 20.65
CA GLY A 335 -13.37 10.70 19.89
C GLY A 335 -13.53 10.39 18.39
N ALA A 336 -14.75 10.28 17.85
CA ALA A 336 -14.97 9.92 16.44
C ALA A 336 -14.77 11.08 15.44
N TYR A 337 -14.29 12.23 15.91
CA TYR A 337 -14.19 13.49 15.15
C TYR A 337 -12.75 13.89 14.83
N ASP A 338 -11.75 13.17 15.36
CA ASP A 338 -10.36 13.61 15.35
C ASP A 338 -9.60 13.14 14.10
N ASP A 339 -10.07 12.07 13.45
CA ASP A 339 -9.43 11.45 12.26
C ASP A 339 -10.31 11.54 10.99
N PHE A 340 -11.53 12.11 11.10
CA PHE A 340 -12.52 12.10 10.03
C PHE A 340 -13.21 13.45 9.86
N VAL A 341 -13.46 13.84 8.61
CA VAL A 341 -14.18 15.08 8.29
C VAL A 341 -15.64 14.93 8.74
N VAL A 342 -16.16 15.86 9.55
CA VAL A 342 -17.56 15.81 10.02
C VAL A 342 -18.35 16.99 9.49
N ASP A 343 -19.55 16.72 8.99
CA ASP A 343 -20.42 17.76 8.44
C ASP A 343 -20.81 18.81 9.51
N ASP A 344 -20.72 20.09 9.15
CA ASP A 344 -21.14 21.20 9.99
C ASP A 344 -22.59 21.01 10.50
N ASP A 345 -22.79 21.10 11.82
CA ASP A 345 -24.10 21.02 12.49
C ASP A 345 -24.86 19.67 12.33
N CYS A 346 -24.19 18.57 11.94
CA CYS A 346 -24.79 17.25 11.81
C CYS A 346 -23.79 16.13 12.19
N ALA A 347 -24.22 15.10 12.92
CA ALA A 347 -23.35 13.96 13.28
C ALA A 347 -23.14 13.02 12.08
N LYS A 348 -22.44 13.49 11.04
CA LYS A 348 -22.07 12.71 9.86
C LYS A 348 -20.56 12.69 9.73
N ILE A 349 -19.97 11.50 9.81
CA ILE A 349 -18.54 11.26 9.74
C ILE A 349 -18.19 10.88 8.30
N ARG A 350 -17.14 11.49 7.73
CA ARG A 350 -16.67 11.32 6.35
C ARG A 350 -15.25 10.74 6.34
N VAL A 351 -15.11 9.53 5.79
CA VAL A 351 -13.83 8.82 5.64
C VAL A 351 -13.16 9.21 4.30
N PRO A 352 -11.90 9.70 4.29
CA PRO A 352 -11.18 10.14 3.07
C PRO A 352 -10.89 9.02 2.06
N TYR A 353 -10.67 9.32 0.77
CA TYR A 353 -10.34 8.31 -0.27
C TYR A 353 -8.83 8.28 -0.56
N ASP A 354 -8.22 7.12 -0.85
CA ASP A 354 -6.81 7.02 -1.28
C ASP A 354 -6.62 7.11 -2.81
N MET A 355 -5.41 7.47 -3.27
CA MET A 355 -5.00 7.38 -4.68
C MET A 355 -4.17 6.11 -4.90
N ILE A 356 -4.54 5.30 -5.89
CA ILE A 356 -3.58 4.39 -6.54
C ILE A 356 -2.75 5.26 -7.50
N LEU A 357 -1.48 5.47 -7.17
CA LEU A 357 -0.44 5.79 -8.17
C LEU A 357 0.09 4.45 -8.66
N GLU A 358 0.12 4.21 -9.97
CA GLU A 358 0.80 3.03 -10.54
C GLU A 358 2.23 2.98 -9.99
N GLY A 359 2.54 1.95 -9.19
CA GLY A 359 3.85 1.84 -8.54
C GLY A 359 4.00 0.83 -7.40
N GLU A 360 2.94 0.22 -6.87
CA GLU A 360 3.07 -0.87 -5.89
C GLU A 360 2.60 -2.19 -6.49
N VAL A 361 3.54 -2.90 -7.13
CA VAL A 361 3.41 -4.32 -7.43
C VAL A 361 3.92 -5.06 -6.19
N TYR A 362 3.06 -5.86 -5.58
CA TYR A 362 3.48 -6.87 -4.62
C TYR A 362 4.44 -7.84 -5.32
N GLU A 363 5.73 -7.74 -5.01
CA GLU A 363 6.71 -8.76 -5.38
C GLU A 363 6.29 -10.08 -4.73
N THR A 364 6.01 -11.07 -5.58
CA THR A 364 6.03 -12.48 -5.17
C THR A 364 7.22 -13.12 -5.85
N ASP A 365 8.13 -13.60 -5.02
CA ASP A 365 9.35 -14.32 -5.37
C ASP A 365 9.12 -15.38 -6.45
N TYR A 366 9.73 -15.16 -7.62
CA TYR A 366 10.29 -16.23 -8.44
C TYR A 366 11.62 -15.75 -9.00
N ASP A 367 12.66 -16.02 -8.22
CA ASP A 367 14.05 -15.91 -8.62
C ASP A 367 14.34 -16.90 -9.76
N TYR A 368 14.60 -16.34 -10.95
CA TYR A 368 15.45 -16.98 -11.94
C TYR A 368 16.69 -16.10 -12.08
N ASP A 369 17.66 -16.38 -11.21
CA ASP A 369 19.01 -15.84 -11.30
C ASP A 369 19.61 -16.10 -12.68
N TYR A 370 19.69 -15.02 -13.46
CA TYR A 370 20.72 -14.85 -14.46
C TYR A 370 21.50 -13.58 -14.09
N ASP A 371 22.44 -13.76 -13.16
CA ASP A 371 23.55 -12.86 -12.89
C ASP A 371 24.27 -12.48 -14.20
N TYR A 372 23.91 -11.32 -14.71
CA TYR A 372 24.81 -10.43 -15.42
C TYR A 372 24.75 -9.08 -14.72
N ASP A 373 25.49 -9.01 -13.60
CA ASP A 373 26.20 -7.85 -13.07
C ASP A 373 26.40 -6.73 -14.12
N PHE A 374 25.40 -5.83 -14.21
CA PHE A 374 25.52 -4.53 -14.83
C PHE A 374 25.22 -3.52 -13.73
N GLU A 375 26.29 -2.99 -13.12
CA GLU A 375 26.23 -1.79 -12.27
C GLU A 375 25.36 -0.72 -12.97
N PHE A 376 24.12 -0.52 -12.52
CA PHE A 376 23.31 0.60 -12.97
C PHE A 376 23.63 1.83 -12.12
N ASP A 377 24.80 2.38 -12.41
CA ASP A 377 25.25 3.69 -11.96
C ASP A 377 24.78 4.71 -13.02
N GLY A 378 23.62 5.36 -12.85
CA GLY A 378 23.10 6.31 -13.85
C GLY A 378 21.63 6.72 -13.65
N TRP A 379 21.32 7.91 -13.13
CA TRP A 379 20.80 9.03 -13.94
C TRP A 379 19.82 8.60 -15.05
N TYR A 380 18.51 8.74 -14.82
CA TYR A 380 17.54 8.73 -15.93
C TYR A 380 17.67 10.06 -16.70
N GLU A 381 18.56 10.07 -17.69
CA GLU A 381 18.55 11.04 -18.78
C GLU A 381 17.39 10.73 -19.74
N ASP A 382 16.85 11.75 -20.41
CA ASP A 382 15.85 11.65 -21.48
C ASP A 382 16.24 10.58 -22.54
N PHE A 383 15.42 9.53 -22.73
CA PHE A 383 15.63 8.53 -23.80
C PHE A 383 15.36 9.15 -25.19
N GLU A 384 16.41 9.41 -25.98
CA GLU A 384 16.29 10.08 -27.29
C GLU A 384 16.03 9.13 -28.50
N GLY A 385 15.76 7.83 -28.28
CA GLY A 385 15.47 6.83 -29.33
C GLY A 385 16.68 6.06 -29.92
N ALA A 386 16.42 4.95 -30.64
CA ALA A 386 17.43 4.03 -31.18
C ALA A 386 17.10 3.51 -32.60
N SER A 387 18.08 2.98 -33.35
CA SER A 387 17.83 2.38 -34.69
C SER A 387 18.95 1.43 -35.14
N GLY A 388 18.64 0.54 -36.07
CA GLY A 388 19.61 -0.43 -36.60
C GLY A 388 19.11 -1.29 -37.76
N GLU A 389 19.81 -2.40 -38.00
CA GLU A 389 19.47 -3.42 -39.00
C GLU A 389 18.99 -4.71 -38.30
N CYS A 390 17.94 -5.35 -38.82
CA CYS A 390 17.38 -6.61 -38.28
C CYS A 390 17.19 -7.69 -39.35
N GLY A 391 17.73 -7.47 -40.54
CA GLY A 391 17.70 -8.38 -41.68
C GLY A 391 18.62 -7.90 -42.80
N ASN A 392 18.78 -8.69 -43.87
CA ASN A 392 19.68 -8.32 -44.98
C ASN A 392 19.25 -7.02 -45.69
N ASP A 393 17.95 -6.72 -45.67
CA ASP A 393 17.32 -5.58 -46.33
C ASP A 393 16.21 -4.98 -45.43
N LEU A 394 16.30 -5.19 -44.10
CA LEU A 394 15.39 -4.67 -43.09
C LEU A 394 16.13 -3.81 -42.06
N THR A 395 15.51 -2.69 -41.69
CA THR A 395 15.97 -1.76 -40.66
C THR A 395 14.90 -1.58 -39.61
N TRP A 396 15.31 -1.20 -38.40
CA TRP A 396 14.39 -0.87 -37.31
C TRP A 396 14.69 0.52 -36.74
N VAL A 397 13.66 1.16 -36.20
CA VAL A 397 13.74 2.43 -35.46
C VAL A 397 12.85 2.30 -34.23
N LEU A 398 13.36 2.65 -33.07
CA LEU A 398 12.62 2.87 -31.83
C LEU A 398 12.65 4.37 -31.54
N ASP A 399 11.49 5.02 -31.50
CA ASP A 399 11.41 6.43 -31.13
C ASP A 399 11.27 6.64 -29.62
N SER A 400 11.29 7.90 -29.20
CA SER A 400 11.16 8.31 -27.80
C SER A 400 9.81 7.96 -27.17
N ASP A 401 8.81 7.65 -28.00
CA ASP A 401 7.44 7.31 -27.57
C ASP A 401 7.27 5.78 -27.42
N GLY A 402 8.35 5.02 -27.64
CA GLY A 402 8.38 3.57 -27.48
C GLY A 402 7.92 2.78 -28.72
N VAL A 403 7.76 3.42 -29.87
CA VAL A 403 7.27 2.73 -31.08
C VAL A 403 8.43 2.09 -31.85
N LEU A 404 8.47 0.76 -31.86
CA LEU A 404 9.41 -0.02 -32.67
C LEU A 404 8.87 -0.25 -34.08
N THR A 405 9.41 0.47 -35.06
CA THR A 405 9.07 0.32 -36.47
C THR A 405 10.10 -0.52 -37.23
N ILE A 406 9.65 -1.58 -37.90
CA ILE A 406 10.45 -2.42 -38.81
C ILE A 406 10.12 -2.08 -40.27
N SER A 407 11.12 -1.56 -40.99
CA SER A 407 11.00 -1.08 -42.36
C SER A 407 11.90 -1.87 -43.32
N GLY A 408 11.46 -2.01 -44.57
CA GLY A 408 12.29 -2.57 -45.65
C GLY A 408 11.60 -3.66 -46.45
N THR A 409 12.37 -4.57 -47.06
CA THR A 409 11.79 -5.69 -47.82
C THR A 409 12.60 -6.95 -47.64
N GLY A 410 12.02 -7.99 -47.04
CA GLY A 410 12.69 -9.27 -46.89
C GLY A 410 12.39 -9.94 -45.55
N GLU A 411 13.22 -10.91 -45.20
CA GLU A 411 13.11 -11.71 -43.98
C GLU A 411 13.91 -11.05 -42.84
N MET A 412 13.32 -11.02 -41.64
CA MET A 412 14.04 -10.75 -40.40
C MET A 412 14.98 -11.92 -40.08
N TYR A 413 16.07 -11.65 -39.37
CA TYR A 413 16.92 -12.74 -38.85
C TYR A 413 16.23 -13.48 -37.70
N ASP A 414 16.63 -14.74 -37.47
CA ASP A 414 16.33 -15.45 -36.23
C ASP A 414 17.29 -14.98 -35.14
N PHE A 415 16.77 -14.75 -33.93
CA PHE A 415 17.54 -14.28 -32.79
C PHE A 415 17.64 -15.34 -31.70
N GLU A 416 18.68 -15.29 -30.89
CA GLU A 416 18.86 -16.17 -29.74
C GLU A 416 18.28 -15.52 -28.48
N ASN A 417 17.51 -16.28 -27.69
CA ASN A 417 17.06 -15.85 -26.36
C ASN A 417 18.28 -15.91 -25.42
N TYR A 418 18.84 -14.74 -25.12
CA TYR A 418 20.13 -14.51 -24.43
C TYR A 418 21.34 -15.27 -25.03
N GLY A 419 22.16 -14.58 -25.83
CA GLY A 419 23.30 -15.21 -26.53
C GLY A 419 24.18 -14.24 -27.33
N GLU A 420 24.98 -14.76 -28.28
CA GLU A 420 25.88 -13.94 -29.12
C GLU A 420 25.12 -13.10 -30.17
N ASN A 421 23.80 -13.34 -30.34
CA ASN A 421 22.95 -12.68 -31.34
C ASN A 421 21.50 -12.44 -30.85
N PRO A 422 21.28 -11.60 -29.81
CA PRO A 422 19.94 -11.22 -29.38
C PRO A 422 19.26 -10.30 -30.41
N ALA A 423 17.94 -10.08 -30.24
CA ALA A 423 17.22 -9.10 -31.04
C ALA A 423 17.90 -7.72 -30.88
N PRO A 424 18.12 -6.93 -31.95
CA PRO A 424 18.87 -5.68 -31.89
C PRO A 424 18.31 -4.61 -30.94
N TRP A 425 17.08 -4.79 -30.48
CA TRP A 425 16.36 -3.93 -29.55
C TRP A 425 16.22 -4.54 -28.14
N CYS A 426 16.97 -5.60 -27.83
CA CYS A 426 16.88 -6.30 -26.53
C CYS A 426 17.05 -5.36 -25.32
N ASP A 427 18.00 -4.43 -25.40
CA ASP A 427 18.30 -3.48 -24.32
C ASP A 427 17.21 -2.40 -24.15
N TYR A 428 16.26 -2.31 -25.09
CA TYR A 428 15.18 -1.33 -25.06
C TYR A 428 13.81 -1.94 -24.88
N ARG A 429 13.70 -3.24 -24.61
CA ARG A 429 12.42 -3.98 -24.55
C ARG A 429 11.41 -3.35 -23.59
N TYR A 430 11.88 -2.83 -22.46
CA TYR A 430 11.06 -2.11 -21.49
C TYR A 430 10.46 -0.81 -22.04
N TYR A 431 11.10 -0.16 -23.01
CA TYR A 431 10.57 1.06 -23.62
C TYR A 431 9.63 0.78 -24.81
N ILE A 432 9.50 -0.47 -25.29
CA ILE A 432 8.70 -0.77 -26.48
C ILE A 432 7.22 -0.87 -26.10
N THR A 433 6.40 0.04 -26.62
CA THR A 433 4.94 0.10 -26.39
C THR A 433 4.13 -0.37 -27.59
N GLU A 434 4.65 -0.20 -28.82
CA GLU A 434 4.01 -0.64 -30.07
C GLU A 434 5.05 -1.23 -31.04
N ILE A 435 4.69 -2.31 -31.73
CA ILE A 435 5.52 -2.93 -32.77
C ILE A 435 4.82 -2.84 -34.13
N ILE A 436 5.42 -2.09 -35.04
CA ILE A 436 4.89 -1.88 -36.39
C ILE A 436 5.80 -2.52 -37.43
N MET A 437 5.31 -3.51 -38.18
CA MET A 437 6.02 -4.03 -39.35
C MET A 437 5.43 -3.45 -40.64
N GLU A 438 6.25 -2.76 -41.42
CA GLU A 438 5.82 -2.17 -42.70
C GLU A 438 5.66 -3.21 -43.81
N GLU A 439 4.85 -2.86 -44.82
CA GLU A 439 4.67 -3.68 -46.02
C GLU A 439 6.00 -3.96 -46.73
N GLY A 440 6.37 -5.24 -46.82
CA GLY A 440 7.64 -5.71 -47.36
C GLY A 440 8.36 -6.70 -46.44
N VAL A 441 8.07 -6.68 -45.14
CA VAL A 441 8.52 -7.72 -44.19
C VAL A 441 7.82 -9.04 -44.53
N THR A 442 8.58 -10.12 -44.73
CA THR A 442 8.03 -11.42 -45.16
C THR A 442 8.08 -12.52 -44.11
N TYR A 443 8.85 -12.32 -43.05
CA TYR A 443 9.11 -13.27 -41.97
C TYR A 443 9.43 -12.52 -40.67
N ILE A 444 8.80 -12.94 -39.56
CA ILE A 444 9.16 -12.54 -38.20
C ILE A 444 10.09 -13.61 -37.64
N GLY A 445 11.29 -13.21 -37.23
CA GLY A 445 12.33 -14.12 -36.74
C GLY A 445 11.98 -14.82 -35.44
N GLU A 446 12.67 -15.93 -35.16
CA GLU A 446 12.62 -16.56 -33.83
C GLU A 446 13.07 -15.57 -32.73
N ASN A 447 12.37 -15.55 -31.59
CA ASN A 447 12.62 -14.68 -30.42
C ASN A 447 12.62 -13.15 -30.72
N ALA A 448 12.05 -12.72 -31.85
CA ALA A 448 12.16 -11.34 -32.31
C ALA A 448 11.57 -10.32 -31.33
N PHE A 449 10.41 -10.59 -30.77
CA PHE A 449 9.70 -9.70 -29.85
C PHE A 449 9.38 -10.38 -28.52
N GLU A 450 10.23 -11.33 -28.13
CA GLU A 450 10.15 -11.95 -26.80
C GLU A 450 10.48 -10.93 -25.70
N ASN A 451 9.82 -10.98 -24.54
CA ASN A 451 9.99 -10.08 -23.39
C ASN A 451 9.80 -8.60 -23.73
N CYS A 452 8.86 -8.28 -24.63
CA CYS A 452 8.47 -6.89 -24.86
C CYS A 452 7.33 -6.54 -23.89
N ASP A 453 7.67 -6.33 -22.62
CA ASP A 453 6.73 -6.31 -21.50
C ASP A 453 5.62 -5.27 -21.65
N ASN A 454 5.99 -4.09 -22.14
CA ASN A 454 5.11 -2.95 -22.33
C ASN A 454 4.46 -2.92 -23.73
N ALA A 455 4.73 -3.90 -24.61
CA ALA A 455 4.21 -3.89 -25.97
C ALA A 455 2.71 -4.25 -26.00
N GLN A 456 1.88 -3.24 -26.21
CA GLN A 456 0.42 -3.36 -26.21
C GLN A 456 -0.16 -3.87 -27.54
N SER A 457 0.56 -3.67 -28.65
CA SER A 457 0.08 -4.10 -29.97
C SER A 457 1.20 -4.46 -30.94
N ILE A 458 0.88 -5.40 -31.84
CA ILE A 458 1.77 -5.87 -32.91
C ILE A 458 1.03 -5.85 -34.25
N SER A 459 1.50 -5.00 -35.17
CA SER A 459 0.92 -4.86 -36.50
C SER A 459 1.66 -5.73 -37.52
N ILE A 460 1.04 -6.83 -37.94
CA ILE A 460 1.58 -7.79 -38.93
C ILE A 460 1.05 -7.48 -40.35
N PRO A 461 1.91 -7.10 -41.31
CA PRO A 461 1.46 -6.75 -42.67
C PRO A 461 1.11 -8.00 -43.49
N ASN A 462 0.33 -7.80 -44.57
CA ASN A 462 -0.12 -8.87 -45.47
C ASN A 462 1.02 -9.48 -46.34
N THR A 463 2.24 -9.02 -46.14
CA THR A 463 3.46 -9.55 -46.75
C THR A 463 4.15 -10.60 -45.88
N VAL A 464 3.87 -10.65 -44.56
CA VAL A 464 4.41 -11.69 -43.67
C VAL A 464 3.74 -13.02 -43.98
N THR A 465 4.55 -14.05 -44.17
CA THR A 465 4.07 -15.41 -44.52
C THR A 465 4.29 -16.43 -43.43
N ARG A 466 5.16 -16.12 -42.46
CA ARG A 466 5.63 -17.02 -41.41
C ARG A 466 6.01 -16.22 -40.16
N ILE A 467 5.75 -16.80 -38.99
CA ILE A 467 6.20 -16.32 -37.69
C ILE A 467 7.10 -17.42 -37.08
N GLY A 468 8.28 -17.04 -36.57
CA GLY A 468 9.24 -17.93 -35.93
C GLY A 468 8.72 -18.54 -34.62
N ASN A 469 9.48 -19.43 -33.99
CA ASN A 469 9.18 -19.89 -32.63
C ASN A 469 9.41 -18.74 -31.64
N TRP A 470 8.58 -18.66 -30.59
CA TRP A 470 8.76 -17.70 -29.49
C TRP A 470 8.87 -16.24 -29.95
N ALA A 471 8.37 -15.91 -31.13
CA ALA A 471 8.60 -14.59 -31.71
C ALA A 471 7.77 -13.49 -31.01
N ILE A 472 6.72 -13.89 -30.29
CA ILE A 472 5.73 -13.03 -29.60
C ILE A 472 5.41 -13.62 -28.20
N SER A 473 6.38 -14.26 -27.54
CA SER A 473 6.19 -14.77 -26.16
C SER A 473 6.54 -13.71 -25.11
N TRP A 474 6.02 -13.86 -23.89
CA TRP A 474 6.35 -12.96 -22.77
C TRP A 474 6.06 -11.49 -23.10
N CYS A 475 4.87 -11.22 -23.66
CA CYS A 475 4.38 -9.88 -23.88
C CYS A 475 3.13 -9.66 -23.01
N PRO A 476 3.27 -9.49 -21.68
CA PRO A 476 2.15 -9.39 -20.75
C PRO A 476 1.16 -8.29 -21.10
N SER A 477 1.60 -7.17 -21.70
CA SER A 477 0.72 -6.07 -22.11
C SER A 477 -0.04 -6.29 -23.43
N LEU A 478 0.27 -7.35 -24.20
CA LEU A 478 -0.34 -7.57 -25.52
C LEU A 478 -1.78 -8.09 -25.40
N SER A 479 -2.76 -7.30 -25.85
CA SER A 479 -4.19 -7.61 -25.61
C SER A 479 -4.90 -8.39 -26.70
N GLU A 480 -4.61 -8.10 -27.97
CA GLU A 480 -5.16 -8.80 -29.14
C GLU A 480 -4.08 -8.97 -30.22
N LEU A 481 -4.15 -10.07 -30.97
CA LEU A 481 -3.29 -10.30 -32.12
C LEU A 481 -4.09 -10.68 -33.37
N TYR A 482 -3.79 -10.00 -34.49
CA TYR A 482 -4.39 -10.29 -35.79
C TYR A 482 -3.44 -11.06 -36.71
N ILE A 483 -3.86 -12.26 -37.14
CA ILE A 483 -3.13 -13.11 -38.09
C ILE A 483 -3.68 -12.90 -39.51
N PRO A 484 -2.94 -12.23 -40.42
CA PRO A 484 -3.43 -11.93 -41.76
C PRO A 484 -3.51 -13.17 -42.65
N ALA A 485 -4.24 -13.07 -43.77
CA ALA A 485 -4.44 -14.18 -44.70
C ALA A 485 -3.15 -14.78 -45.30
N SER A 486 -2.06 -14.01 -45.27
CA SER A 486 -0.74 -14.39 -45.80
C SER A 486 0.04 -15.31 -44.87
N VAL A 487 -0.20 -15.28 -43.56
CA VAL A 487 0.52 -16.10 -42.58
C VAL A 487 0.05 -17.54 -42.68
N THR A 488 0.98 -18.43 -43.05
CA THR A 488 0.69 -19.86 -43.27
C THR A 488 1.43 -20.79 -42.31
N TYR A 489 2.23 -20.21 -41.41
CA TYR A 489 3.03 -20.91 -40.42
C TYR A 489 3.25 -20.00 -39.21
N ILE A 490 2.99 -20.52 -38.02
CA ILE A 490 3.29 -19.91 -36.73
C ILE A 490 4.13 -20.94 -35.97
N GLY A 491 5.28 -20.53 -35.46
CA GLY A 491 6.15 -21.39 -34.66
C GLY A 491 5.55 -21.70 -33.29
N VAL A 492 6.20 -22.60 -32.56
CA VAL A 492 5.77 -22.99 -31.20
C VAL A 492 6.00 -21.82 -30.23
N GLY A 493 5.13 -21.68 -29.22
CA GLY A 493 5.36 -20.80 -28.07
C GLY A 493 5.00 -19.32 -28.23
N ASN A 494 4.46 -18.89 -29.38
CA ASN A 494 4.18 -17.47 -29.67
C ASN A 494 3.14 -16.77 -28.77
N PHE A 495 2.50 -17.48 -27.83
CA PHE A 495 1.47 -16.92 -26.94
C PHE A 495 1.70 -17.31 -25.47
N GLN A 496 2.87 -17.84 -25.13
CA GLN A 496 3.24 -18.14 -23.75
C GLN A 496 3.54 -16.83 -23.00
N SER A 497 3.13 -16.74 -21.74
CA SER A 497 3.29 -15.57 -20.86
C SER A 497 2.83 -14.23 -21.47
N CYS A 498 1.82 -14.24 -22.34
CA CYS A 498 1.14 -13.03 -22.83
C CYS A 498 -0.15 -12.81 -22.04
N GLU A 499 -0.03 -12.44 -20.76
CA GLU A 499 -1.10 -12.45 -19.75
C GLU A 499 -2.38 -11.73 -20.16
N ASN A 500 -2.27 -10.55 -20.78
CA ASN A 500 -3.45 -9.81 -21.23
C ASN A 500 -4.00 -10.24 -22.60
N LEU A 501 -3.43 -11.25 -23.26
CA LEU A 501 -3.85 -11.69 -24.59
C LEU A 501 -5.23 -12.34 -24.54
N SER A 502 -6.24 -11.52 -24.83
CA SER A 502 -7.66 -11.84 -24.72
C SER A 502 -8.26 -12.38 -26.02
N ALA A 503 -7.58 -12.25 -27.16
CA ALA A 503 -8.02 -12.86 -28.42
C ALA A 503 -6.89 -12.97 -29.46
N VAL A 504 -6.93 -14.06 -30.24
CA VAL A 504 -6.16 -14.20 -31.49
C VAL A 504 -7.14 -14.31 -32.66
N TRP A 505 -7.23 -13.25 -33.46
CA TRP A 505 -8.12 -13.17 -34.60
C TRP A 505 -7.42 -13.61 -35.88
N VAL A 506 -8.03 -14.53 -36.62
CA VAL A 506 -7.49 -15.00 -37.90
C VAL A 506 -8.35 -14.50 -39.06
N ASP A 507 -7.71 -13.95 -40.10
CA ASP A 507 -8.41 -13.57 -41.34
C ASP A 507 -9.26 -14.73 -41.89
N GLU A 508 -10.51 -14.46 -42.27
CA GLU A 508 -11.43 -15.47 -42.80
C GLU A 508 -10.86 -16.25 -44.00
N ASN A 509 -10.00 -15.60 -44.80
CA ASN A 509 -9.35 -16.13 -45.99
C ASN A 509 -8.01 -16.79 -45.70
N ASN A 510 -7.53 -16.79 -44.45
CA ASN A 510 -6.32 -17.48 -44.06
C ASN A 510 -6.44 -18.99 -44.40
N PRO A 511 -5.46 -19.58 -45.12
CA PRO A 511 -5.56 -20.97 -45.58
C PRO A 511 -5.11 -22.00 -44.53
N ALA A 512 -4.47 -21.58 -43.44
CA ALA A 512 -3.80 -22.44 -42.46
C ALA A 512 -4.47 -22.43 -41.07
N PHE A 513 -5.04 -21.30 -40.66
CA PHE A 513 -5.62 -21.11 -39.32
C PHE A 513 -7.06 -20.61 -39.38
N ALA A 514 -7.77 -20.71 -38.26
CA ALA A 514 -9.08 -20.13 -38.03
C ALA A 514 -9.19 -19.66 -36.57
N SER A 515 -10.06 -18.70 -36.29
CA SER A 515 -10.47 -18.35 -34.94
C SER A 515 -11.98 -18.48 -34.79
N ASP A 516 -12.47 -18.79 -33.59
CA ASP A 516 -13.90 -18.82 -33.29
C ASP A 516 -14.42 -17.45 -32.80
N GLU A 517 -15.61 -17.43 -32.20
CA GLU A 517 -16.30 -16.20 -31.78
C GLU A 517 -15.71 -15.54 -30.53
N ILE A 518 -14.89 -16.25 -29.76
CA ILE A 518 -14.21 -15.71 -28.58
C ILE A 518 -12.74 -15.39 -28.87
N GLY A 519 -12.25 -15.63 -30.08
CA GLY A 519 -10.84 -15.42 -30.42
C GLY A 519 -9.94 -16.59 -30.04
N ALA A 520 -10.51 -17.79 -29.79
CA ALA A 520 -9.71 -19.01 -29.66
C ALA A 520 -9.21 -19.44 -31.05
N MET A 521 -7.93 -19.80 -31.15
CA MET A 521 -7.28 -20.13 -32.40
C MET A 521 -7.26 -21.64 -32.64
N TYR A 522 -7.49 -22.03 -33.88
CA TYR A 522 -7.49 -23.39 -34.37
C TYR A 522 -6.67 -23.51 -35.66
N ASP A 523 -6.34 -24.74 -36.03
CA ASP A 523 -6.00 -25.03 -37.43
C ASP A 523 -7.21 -24.77 -38.35
N LYS A 524 -6.98 -24.65 -39.67
CA LYS A 524 -8.08 -24.34 -40.62
C LYS A 524 -9.21 -25.39 -40.60
N SER A 525 -8.91 -26.63 -40.20
CA SER A 525 -9.89 -27.71 -40.09
C SER A 525 -10.81 -27.56 -38.88
N MET A 526 -10.40 -26.78 -37.86
CA MET A 526 -10.94 -26.78 -36.50
C MET A 526 -10.82 -28.15 -35.80
N GLU A 527 -9.81 -28.95 -36.18
CA GLU A 527 -9.49 -30.26 -35.59
C GLU A 527 -8.41 -30.15 -34.52
N THR A 528 -7.63 -29.06 -34.49
CA THR A 528 -6.60 -28.76 -33.48
C THR A 528 -6.91 -27.43 -32.81
N LEU A 529 -7.11 -27.42 -31.49
CA LEU A 529 -7.20 -26.21 -30.67
C LEU A 529 -5.79 -25.77 -30.29
N MET A 530 -5.42 -24.54 -30.64
CA MET A 530 -4.05 -24.02 -30.55
C MET A 530 -3.87 -22.90 -29.51
N PHE A 531 -4.94 -22.17 -29.18
CA PHE A 531 -4.95 -21.07 -28.21
C PHE A 531 -6.37 -20.85 -27.69
N VAL A 532 -6.51 -20.61 -26.39
CA VAL A 532 -7.72 -20.16 -25.71
C VAL A 532 -7.43 -18.80 -25.07
N PRO A 533 -8.34 -17.81 -25.22
CA PRO A 533 -8.25 -16.54 -24.51
C PRO A 533 -8.02 -16.70 -23.01
N ARG A 534 -6.98 -16.05 -22.49
CA ARG A 534 -6.65 -16.10 -21.05
C ARG A 534 -7.71 -15.46 -20.18
N SER A 535 -8.34 -14.39 -20.68
CA SER A 535 -9.46 -13.71 -20.04
C SER A 535 -10.78 -14.51 -20.08
N TYR A 536 -10.79 -15.76 -20.57
CA TYR A 536 -12.01 -16.56 -20.60
C TYR A 536 -12.37 -17.03 -19.19
N GLU A 537 -13.50 -16.54 -18.67
CA GLU A 537 -13.99 -16.88 -17.33
C GLU A 537 -15.00 -18.04 -17.38
N GLY A 538 -14.88 -18.96 -16.43
CA GLY A 538 -15.91 -19.97 -16.17
C GLY A 538 -15.70 -21.27 -16.93
N VAL A 539 -16.77 -21.81 -17.52
CA VAL A 539 -16.78 -23.18 -18.05
C VAL A 539 -16.45 -23.21 -19.54
N TYR A 540 -15.25 -23.67 -19.89
CA TYR A 540 -14.82 -23.80 -21.28
C TYR A 540 -15.21 -25.16 -21.86
N SER A 541 -16.00 -25.14 -22.95
CA SER A 541 -16.42 -26.37 -23.66
C SER A 541 -15.66 -26.52 -24.97
N VAL A 542 -14.75 -27.49 -25.04
CA VAL A 542 -13.97 -27.76 -26.26
C VAL A 542 -14.94 -28.22 -27.38
N SER A 543 -14.79 -27.62 -28.57
CA SER A 543 -15.65 -27.91 -29.72
C SER A 543 -15.64 -29.38 -30.13
N GLU A 544 -16.80 -29.91 -30.53
CA GLU A 544 -16.98 -31.30 -31.00
C GLU A 544 -16.15 -31.67 -32.23
N THR A 545 -15.60 -30.68 -32.95
CA THR A 545 -14.72 -30.90 -34.11
C THR A 545 -13.26 -31.16 -33.71
N VAL A 546 -12.88 -30.81 -32.48
CA VAL A 546 -11.50 -30.91 -32.01
C VAL A 546 -11.12 -32.35 -31.73
N THR A 547 -9.96 -32.74 -32.23
CA THR A 547 -9.33 -34.05 -32.02
C THR A 547 -7.99 -33.94 -31.27
N VAL A 548 -7.36 -32.76 -31.32
CA VAL A 548 -6.07 -32.45 -30.69
C VAL A 548 -6.17 -31.14 -29.92
N ILE A 549 -5.73 -31.13 -28.66
CA ILE A 549 -5.48 -29.91 -27.86
C ILE A 549 -3.96 -29.70 -27.82
N ASP A 550 -3.48 -28.61 -28.41
CA ASP A 550 -2.05 -28.27 -28.47
C ASP A 550 -1.48 -27.93 -27.07
N SER A 551 -0.17 -28.03 -26.93
CA SER A 551 0.62 -27.86 -25.69
C SER A 551 0.41 -26.53 -24.96
N VAL A 552 0.19 -25.45 -25.70
CA VAL A 552 -0.01 -24.09 -25.15
C VAL A 552 -1.46 -23.62 -25.25
N ALA A 553 -2.39 -24.53 -25.57
CA ALA A 553 -3.77 -24.15 -25.85
C ALA A 553 -4.49 -23.50 -24.64
N PHE A 554 -4.14 -23.89 -23.41
CA PHE A 554 -4.76 -23.40 -22.17
C PHE A 554 -3.76 -22.72 -21.23
N ASP A 555 -2.61 -22.28 -21.75
CA ASP A 555 -1.57 -21.63 -20.95
C ASP A 555 -2.10 -20.32 -20.36
N ASP A 556 -1.93 -20.13 -19.04
CA ASP A 556 -2.35 -18.95 -18.26
C ASP A 556 -3.84 -18.60 -18.39
N CYS A 557 -4.70 -19.61 -18.55
CA CYS A 557 -6.16 -19.44 -18.52
C CYS A 557 -6.67 -19.38 -17.07
N ALA A 558 -6.24 -18.35 -16.33
CA ALA A 558 -6.42 -18.21 -14.88
C ALA A 558 -7.87 -18.38 -14.39
N TYR A 559 -8.84 -17.86 -15.15
CA TYR A 559 -10.23 -17.74 -14.73
C TYR A 559 -11.14 -18.90 -15.17
N ILE A 560 -10.58 -19.93 -15.82
CA ILE A 560 -11.36 -21.10 -16.24
C ILE A 560 -11.61 -22.00 -15.03
N THR A 561 -12.88 -22.19 -14.67
CA THR A 561 -13.28 -23.02 -13.53
C THR A 561 -13.52 -24.49 -13.90
N GLU A 562 -13.95 -24.77 -15.13
CA GLU A 562 -14.17 -26.13 -15.63
C GLU A 562 -13.83 -26.26 -17.13
N ILE A 563 -13.11 -27.34 -17.51
CA ILE A 563 -12.84 -27.68 -18.91
C ILE A 563 -13.61 -28.95 -19.31
N LYS A 564 -14.41 -28.86 -20.38
CA LYS A 564 -15.20 -29.99 -20.92
C LYS A 564 -14.58 -30.56 -22.19
N ILE A 565 -14.16 -31.82 -22.12
CA ILE A 565 -13.52 -32.55 -23.22
C ILE A 565 -14.56 -33.43 -23.96
N PRO A 566 -14.79 -33.21 -25.27
CA PRO A 566 -15.78 -33.96 -26.05
C PRO A 566 -15.29 -35.36 -26.43
N ALA A 567 -16.16 -36.15 -27.06
CA ALA A 567 -15.86 -37.54 -27.43
C ALA A 567 -14.74 -37.69 -28.48
N GLY A 568 -14.51 -36.65 -29.30
CA GLY A 568 -13.59 -36.67 -30.43
C GLY A 568 -12.12 -36.43 -30.09
N VAL A 569 -11.79 -35.91 -28.90
CA VAL A 569 -10.41 -35.58 -28.51
C VAL A 569 -9.62 -36.85 -28.25
N THR A 570 -8.53 -37.03 -28.99
CA THR A 570 -7.64 -38.20 -28.92
C THR A 570 -6.23 -37.87 -28.45
N GLU A 571 -5.82 -36.60 -28.51
CA GLU A 571 -4.49 -36.14 -28.09
C GLU A 571 -4.63 -34.81 -27.32
N ILE A 572 -4.02 -34.73 -26.15
CA ILE A 572 -3.90 -33.53 -25.32
C ILE A 572 -2.42 -33.36 -25.01
N TYR A 573 -1.82 -32.30 -25.54
CA TYR A 573 -0.41 -31.97 -25.33
C TYR A 573 -0.22 -30.94 -24.21
N SER A 574 -1.30 -30.26 -23.76
CA SER A 574 -1.28 -29.25 -22.68
C SER A 574 -1.64 -29.85 -21.33
N LEU A 575 -0.90 -29.45 -20.29
CA LEU A 575 -1.17 -29.79 -18.90
C LEU A 575 -1.67 -28.54 -18.15
N PHE A 576 -2.73 -27.90 -18.65
CA PHE A 576 -3.52 -26.81 -18.02
C PHE A 576 -2.73 -25.91 -17.05
N GLN A 577 -1.56 -25.44 -17.48
CA GLN A 577 -0.65 -24.69 -16.61
C GLN A 577 -1.26 -23.32 -16.32
N MET A 578 -1.11 -22.88 -15.07
CA MET A 578 -1.60 -21.57 -14.61
C MET A 578 -3.11 -21.32 -14.81
N CYS A 579 -3.92 -22.38 -14.89
CA CYS A 579 -5.36 -22.29 -14.71
C CYS A 579 -5.71 -22.27 -13.21
N TYR A 580 -5.44 -21.16 -12.52
CA TYR A 580 -5.54 -21.02 -11.06
C TYR A 580 -6.93 -21.41 -10.51
N GLU A 581 -8.01 -21.00 -11.18
CA GLU A 581 -9.39 -21.27 -10.76
C GLU A 581 -9.92 -22.64 -11.19
N LEU A 582 -9.11 -23.45 -11.90
CA LEU A 582 -9.55 -24.73 -12.43
C LEU A 582 -9.84 -25.70 -11.29
N SER A 583 -11.13 -25.98 -11.10
CA SER A 583 -11.63 -26.87 -10.04
C SER A 583 -12.09 -28.23 -10.58
N ALA A 584 -12.34 -28.34 -11.89
CA ALA A 584 -12.76 -29.60 -12.51
C ALA A 584 -12.42 -29.73 -14.00
N ILE A 585 -12.06 -30.94 -14.42
CA ILE A 585 -11.98 -31.35 -15.83
C ILE A 585 -13.00 -32.46 -16.05
N THR A 586 -13.94 -32.27 -16.98
CA THR A 586 -14.95 -33.27 -17.31
C THR A 586 -14.77 -33.83 -18.71
N VAL A 587 -14.86 -35.16 -18.83
CA VAL A 587 -14.66 -35.88 -20.10
C VAL A 587 -15.96 -36.57 -20.51
N HIS A 588 -16.37 -36.38 -21.77
CA HIS A 588 -17.56 -37.02 -22.33
C HIS A 588 -17.50 -38.56 -22.24
N GLU A 589 -18.61 -39.22 -21.92
CA GLU A 589 -18.67 -40.67 -21.64
C GLU A 589 -18.14 -41.55 -22.79
N ASP A 590 -18.40 -41.12 -24.02
CA ASP A 590 -17.99 -41.80 -25.26
C ASP A 590 -16.54 -41.50 -25.69
N ASN A 591 -15.77 -40.66 -24.98
CA ASN A 591 -14.35 -40.45 -25.31
C ASN A 591 -13.57 -41.77 -25.16
N GLU A 592 -12.79 -42.17 -26.17
CA GLU A 592 -12.09 -43.47 -26.20
C GLU A 592 -10.69 -43.44 -25.54
N VAL A 593 -10.16 -42.25 -25.21
CA VAL A 593 -8.77 -42.04 -24.75
C VAL A 593 -8.68 -41.53 -23.31
N TYR A 594 -9.58 -40.65 -22.89
CA TYR A 594 -9.56 -40.01 -21.57
C TYR A 594 -10.81 -40.32 -20.74
N SER A 595 -10.69 -40.14 -19.42
CA SER A 595 -11.80 -40.13 -18.48
C SER A 595 -11.55 -39.11 -17.36
N THR A 596 -12.56 -38.90 -16.51
CA THR A 596 -12.48 -38.03 -15.34
C THR A 596 -12.94 -38.78 -14.10
N GLU A 597 -12.25 -38.55 -12.98
CA GLU A 597 -12.62 -39.01 -11.65
C GLU A 597 -12.16 -37.97 -10.62
N ASN A 598 -13.02 -37.60 -9.68
CA ASN A 598 -12.77 -36.53 -8.70
C ASN A 598 -12.34 -35.18 -9.32
N GLY A 599 -12.79 -34.87 -10.53
CA GLY A 599 -12.43 -33.65 -11.25
C GLY A 599 -11.06 -33.71 -11.95
N ALA A 600 -10.25 -34.74 -11.68
CA ALA A 600 -8.96 -34.95 -12.32
C ALA A 600 -9.10 -35.59 -13.72
N LEU A 601 -8.10 -35.37 -14.57
CA LEU A 601 -8.00 -35.97 -15.91
C LEU A 601 -7.18 -37.26 -15.86
N LEU A 602 -7.75 -38.36 -16.36
CA LEU A 602 -7.12 -39.68 -16.38
C LEU A 602 -7.14 -40.31 -17.78
N SER A 603 -6.30 -41.31 -18.01
CA SER A 603 -6.46 -42.23 -19.15
C SER A 603 -7.81 -42.96 -19.08
N LYS A 604 -8.36 -43.40 -20.22
CA LYS A 604 -9.69 -44.05 -20.27
C LYS A 604 -9.84 -45.26 -19.36
N ASP A 605 -8.76 -45.98 -19.12
CA ASP A 605 -8.72 -47.14 -18.23
C ASP A 605 -8.42 -46.79 -16.77
N GLY A 606 -8.17 -45.51 -16.46
CA GLY A 606 -7.85 -45.00 -15.13
C GLY A 606 -6.40 -45.22 -14.68
N SER A 607 -5.55 -45.81 -15.53
CA SER A 607 -4.18 -46.21 -15.14
C SER A 607 -3.18 -45.05 -15.06
N ILE A 608 -3.44 -43.92 -15.71
CA ILE A 608 -2.55 -42.75 -15.72
C ILE A 608 -3.33 -41.53 -15.24
N LEU A 609 -2.81 -40.84 -14.22
CA LEU A 609 -3.26 -39.52 -13.80
C LEU A 609 -2.47 -38.48 -14.60
N TYR A 610 -3.17 -37.60 -15.33
CA TYR A 610 -2.54 -36.56 -16.15
C TYR A 610 -2.56 -35.19 -15.49
N VAL A 611 -3.69 -34.78 -14.87
CA VAL A 611 -3.81 -33.45 -14.25
C VAL A 611 -4.77 -33.50 -13.06
N VAL A 612 -4.37 -32.88 -11.95
CA VAL A 612 -5.22 -32.53 -10.82
C VAL A 612 -5.57 -31.03 -10.92
N PRO A 613 -6.85 -30.63 -10.86
CA PRO A 613 -7.25 -29.21 -10.85
C PRO A 613 -6.67 -28.50 -9.62
N ARG A 614 -6.23 -27.24 -9.76
CA ARG A 614 -5.52 -26.47 -8.70
C ARG A 614 -6.38 -26.12 -7.49
N PHE A 615 -7.69 -25.93 -7.68
CA PHE A 615 -8.61 -25.58 -6.59
C PHE A 615 -9.07 -26.81 -5.78
N VAL A 616 -8.11 -27.51 -5.17
CA VAL A 616 -8.37 -28.59 -4.21
C VAL A 616 -7.96 -28.13 -2.81
N ASP A 617 -8.96 -27.84 -1.97
CA ASP A 617 -8.72 -27.45 -0.59
C ASP A 617 -8.35 -28.64 0.31
N GLY A 618 -7.27 -28.49 1.07
CA GLY A 618 -6.90 -29.40 2.13
C GLY A 618 -6.24 -30.68 1.65
N GLU A 619 -7.02 -31.73 1.35
CA GLU A 619 -6.50 -33.07 1.06
C GLU A 619 -6.94 -33.60 -0.31
N PHE A 620 -5.97 -34.04 -1.12
CA PHE A 620 -6.22 -34.76 -2.38
C PHE A 620 -5.86 -36.24 -2.25
N ILE A 621 -6.80 -37.10 -2.64
CA ILE A 621 -6.60 -38.56 -2.67
C ILE A 621 -6.52 -39.01 -4.13
N VAL A 622 -5.35 -39.52 -4.53
CA VAL A 622 -5.15 -40.08 -5.87
C VAL A 622 -6.09 -41.29 -6.04
N PRO A 623 -6.90 -41.36 -7.12
CA PRO A 623 -7.89 -42.41 -7.31
C PRO A 623 -7.32 -43.84 -7.31
N ASP A 624 -8.08 -44.79 -6.74
CA ASP A 624 -7.74 -46.22 -6.75
C ASP A 624 -7.65 -46.75 -8.19
N GLY A 625 -6.53 -47.39 -8.53
CA GLY A 625 -6.29 -47.96 -9.87
C GLY A 625 -5.38 -47.14 -10.77
N VAL A 626 -5.03 -45.91 -10.36
CA VAL A 626 -3.92 -45.16 -10.97
C VAL A 626 -2.62 -45.90 -10.72
N GLU A 627 -1.90 -46.24 -11.80
CA GLU A 627 -0.60 -46.90 -11.79
C GLU A 627 0.54 -45.89 -11.97
N VAL A 628 0.28 -44.79 -12.70
CA VAL A 628 1.27 -43.75 -13.03
C VAL A 628 0.74 -42.35 -12.69
N ILE A 629 1.51 -41.56 -11.94
CA ILE A 629 1.32 -40.11 -11.83
C ILE A 629 2.26 -39.45 -12.83
N ALA A 630 1.70 -38.77 -13.83
CA ALA A 630 2.46 -38.19 -14.93
C ALA A 630 3.15 -36.86 -14.55
N HIS A 631 4.10 -36.45 -15.38
CA HIS A 631 4.80 -35.17 -15.29
C HIS A 631 3.82 -33.99 -15.12
N TRP A 632 4.12 -33.06 -14.19
CA TRP A 632 3.28 -31.91 -13.80
C TRP A 632 1.83 -32.21 -13.39
N SER A 633 1.50 -33.45 -13.00
CA SER A 633 0.11 -33.80 -12.61
C SER A 633 -0.40 -33.00 -11.41
N ILE A 634 0.49 -32.65 -10.48
CA ILE A 634 0.19 -31.94 -9.23
C ILE A 634 1.08 -30.69 -9.19
N ASN A 635 0.58 -29.58 -9.75
CA ASN A 635 1.34 -28.35 -9.94
C ASN A 635 0.53 -27.10 -9.56
N GLY A 636 1.03 -26.28 -8.63
CA GLY A 636 0.53 -24.91 -8.39
C GLY A 636 -0.63 -24.81 -7.41
N PHE A 637 -0.54 -25.47 -6.27
CA PHE A 637 -1.60 -25.46 -5.25
C PHE A 637 -1.31 -24.42 -4.16
N GLU A 638 -2.29 -23.56 -3.90
CA GLU A 638 -2.25 -22.56 -2.81
C GLU A 638 -2.96 -23.03 -1.53
N SER A 639 -3.79 -24.08 -1.61
CA SER A 639 -4.60 -24.58 -0.47
C SER A 639 -4.41 -26.07 -0.16
N LEU A 640 -3.58 -26.80 -0.92
CA LEU A 640 -3.40 -28.25 -0.75
C LEU A 640 -2.34 -28.54 0.33
N THR A 641 -2.79 -28.97 1.52
CA THR A 641 -1.91 -29.27 2.66
C THR A 641 -1.54 -30.75 2.79
N SER A 642 -2.29 -31.66 2.13
CA SER A 642 -2.09 -33.11 2.20
C SER A 642 -2.32 -33.84 0.86
N LEU A 643 -1.41 -34.74 0.48
CA LEU A 643 -1.51 -35.61 -0.70
C LEU A 643 -1.46 -37.10 -0.30
N VAL A 644 -2.43 -37.90 -0.76
CA VAL A 644 -2.51 -39.34 -0.47
C VAL A 644 -2.26 -40.20 -1.72
N ILE A 645 -1.24 -41.07 -1.65
CA ILE A 645 -0.81 -41.99 -2.71
C ILE A 645 -1.26 -43.44 -2.40
N PRO A 646 -2.11 -44.07 -3.22
CA PRO A 646 -2.71 -45.39 -2.95
C PRO A 646 -1.76 -46.56 -3.28
N GLU A 647 -2.20 -47.79 -2.97
CA GLU A 647 -1.43 -49.04 -3.24
C GLU A 647 -1.10 -49.25 -4.73
N SER A 648 -1.91 -48.69 -5.64
CA SER A 648 -1.83 -48.97 -7.07
C SER A 648 -0.74 -48.19 -7.80
N VAL A 649 -0.27 -47.06 -7.24
CA VAL A 649 0.74 -46.21 -7.88
C VAL A 649 2.10 -46.91 -7.84
N VAL A 650 2.62 -47.24 -9.02
CA VAL A 650 3.89 -47.96 -9.19
C VAL A 650 4.95 -47.12 -9.89
N TYR A 651 4.59 -45.92 -10.37
CA TYR A 651 5.51 -45.00 -11.04
C TYR A 651 5.03 -43.55 -10.87
N ILE A 652 5.95 -42.66 -10.53
CA ILE A 652 5.74 -41.21 -10.41
C ILE A 652 6.79 -40.61 -11.34
N GLU A 653 6.35 -39.87 -12.34
CA GLU A 653 7.25 -39.23 -13.29
C GLU A 653 7.99 -38.05 -12.63
N TYR A 654 9.06 -37.60 -13.28
CA TYR A 654 9.77 -36.36 -12.94
C TYR A 654 8.80 -35.15 -12.89
N ASP A 655 9.08 -34.11 -12.10
CA ASP A 655 8.20 -32.94 -11.87
C ASP A 655 6.71 -33.22 -11.57
N ALA A 656 6.35 -34.44 -11.14
CA ALA A 656 4.94 -34.78 -10.95
C ALA A 656 4.27 -34.00 -9.81
N ILE A 657 5.06 -33.54 -8.83
CA ILE A 657 4.65 -32.78 -7.64
C ILE A 657 5.57 -31.56 -7.52
N VAL A 658 5.11 -30.40 -8.00
CA VAL A 658 5.87 -29.14 -8.02
C VAL A 658 4.95 -27.96 -7.69
N ASN A 659 5.47 -26.75 -7.45
CA ASN A 659 4.66 -25.53 -7.24
C ASN A 659 3.61 -25.68 -6.12
N SER A 660 3.94 -26.36 -5.02
CA SER A 660 3.00 -26.68 -3.93
C SER A 660 3.54 -26.20 -2.58
N HIS A 661 3.76 -24.89 -2.44
CA HIS A 661 4.45 -24.25 -1.31
C HIS A 661 3.70 -24.38 0.04
N VAL A 662 2.40 -24.67 0.03
CA VAL A 662 1.61 -24.95 1.25
C VAL A 662 1.50 -26.44 1.59
N LEU A 663 2.02 -27.33 0.75
CA LEU A 663 1.93 -28.77 0.99
C LEU A 663 2.80 -29.12 2.19
N GLU A 664 2.22 -29.73 3.22
CA GLU A 664 2.93 -30.09 4.46
C GLU A 664 3.18 -31.61 4.56
N ASN A 665 2.28 -32.40 3.96
CA ASN A 665 2.18 -33.84 4.20
C ASN A 665 1.92 -34.66 2.91
N ILE A 666 2.82 -35.61 2.62
CA ILE A 666 2.60 -36.68 1.64
C ILE A 666 2.41 -38.01 2.39
N ILE A 667 1.30 -38.69 2.14
CA ILE A 667 0.89 -39.94 2.80
C ILE A 667 0.87 -41.06 1.77
N VAL A 668 1.69 -42.09 1.96
CA VAL A 668 1.69 -43.28 1.10
C VAL A 668 1.02 -44.46 1.80
N ASP A 669 0.14 -45.17 1.08
CA ASP A 669 -0.50 -46.38 1.57
C ASP A 669 0.54 -47.42 2.04
N GLU A 670 0.27 -48.08 3.17
CA GLU A 670 1.19 -49.04 3.79
C GLU A 670 1.51 -50.24 2.86
N ASP A 671 0.55 -50.63 2.04
CA ASP A 671 0.63 -51.76 1.11
C ASP A 671 1.23 -51.38 -0.26
N ASN A 672 1.52 -50.10 -0.52
CA ASN A 672 2.22 -49.68 -1.76
C ASN A 672 3.58 -50.38 -1.85
N GLU A 673 3.86 -51.06 -2.97
CA GLU A 673 5.09 -51.87 -3.13
C GLU A 673 6.33 -51.06 -3.57
N VAL A 674 6.15 -49.79 -3.98
CA VAL A 674 7.19 -48.96 -4.65
C VAL A 674 7.60 -47.73 -3.83
N TYR A 675 6.67 -47.08 -3.12
CA TYR A 675 6.90 -45.85 -2.37
C TYR A 675 6.62 -46.00 -0.88
N SER A 676 7.15 -45.07 -0.09
CA SER A 676 6.80 -44.89 1.32
C SER A 676 6.90 -43.42 1.71
N SER A 677 6.25 -43.01 2.79
CA SER A 677 6.49 -41.71 3.40
C SER A 677 6.83 -41.79 4.88
N GLU A 678 7.60 -40.80 5.35
CA GLU A 678 7.97 -40.61 6.75
C GLU A 678 7.99 -39.10 7.05
N ASP A 679 7.37 -38.69 8.15
CA ASP A 679 7.21 -37.28 8.55
C ASP A 679 6.66 -36.36 7.44
N GLY A 680 5.80 -36.93 6.58
CA GLY A 680 5.18 -36.23 5.45
C GLY A 680 6.06 -36.12 4.20
N VAL A 681 7.28 -36.68 4.21
CA VAL A 681 8.23 -36.67 3.09
C VAL A 681 8.14 -37.97 2.28
N LEU A 682 8.24 -37.87 0.95
CA LEU A 682 8.11 -38.99 0.02
C LEU A 682 9.45 -39.65 -0.31
N PHE A 683 9.49 -40.98 -0.24
CA PHE A 683 10.66 -41.81 -0.53
C PHE A 683 10.30 -43.02 -1.41
N SER A 684 11.32 -43.64 -1.99
CA SER A 684 11.23 -45.05 -2.43
C SER A 684 10.89 -45.98 -1.26
N LYS A 685 10.35 -47.17 -1.55
CA LYS A 685 9.88 -48.12 -0.51
C LYS A 685 10.96 -48.54 0.48
N ASP A 686 12.21 -48.63 0.01
CA ASP A 686 13.37 -48.98 0.84
C ASP A 686 14.10 -47.75 1.41
N LYS A 687 13.61 -46.53 1.12
CA LYS A 687 14.17 -45.24 1.53
C LYS A 687 15.60 -45.01 1.05
N SER A 688 15.97 -45.62 -0.08
CA SER A 688 17.25 -45.37 -0.76
C SER A 688 17.23 -44.12 -1.64
N GLU A 689 16.04 -43.60 -1.94
CA GLU A 689 15.82 -42.43 -2.80
C GLU A 689 14.84 -41.48 -2.11
N LEU A 690 15.24 -40.22 -1.94
CA LEU A 690 14.38 -39.12 -1.52
C LEU A 690 13.72 -38.52 -2.76
N ILE A 691 12.39 -38.48 -2.79
CA ILE A 691 11.63 -38.12 -4.00
C ILE A 691 11.05 -36.71 -3.90
N CYS A 692 10.47 -36.33 -2.76
CA CYS A 692 9.86 -35.00 -2.58
C CYS A 692 9.74 -34.64 -1.09
N VAL A 693 10.30 -33.51 -0.72
CA VAL A 693 10.09 -32.79 0.54
C VAL A 693 9.00 -31.74 0.30
N PRO A 694 7.90 -31.73 1.08
CA PRO A 694 6.83 -30.75 0.90
C PRO A 694 7.30 -29.31 1.18
N GLY A 695 6.94 -28.36 0.31
CA GLY A 695 7.36 -26.95 0.41
C GLY A 695 6.85 -26.19 1.63
N GLY A 696 5.75 -26.64 2.25
CA GLY A 696 5.19 -26.04 3.47
C GLY A 696 5.95 -26.36 4.76
N LYS A 697 7.01 -27.17 4.71
CA LYS A 697 7.83 -27.49 5.89
C LYS A 697 8.74 -26.33 6.28
N THR A 698 8.87 -26.08 7.59
CA THR A 698 9.66 -24.97 8.14
C THR A 698 10.79 -25.41 9.07
N GLY A 699 11.82 -24.57 9.23
CA GLY A 699 12.92 -24.79 10.17
C GLY A 699 13.97 -25.78 9.64
N SER A 700 14.30 -26.82 10.42
CA SER A 700 15.35 -27.79 10.05
C SER A 700 14.79 -29.11 9.51
N TYR A 701 15.41 -29.69 8.49
CA TYR A 701 15.11 -31.04 8.01
C TYR A 701 16.34 -31.95 7.98
N THR A 702 16.18 -33.21 8.40
CA THR A 702 17.25 -34.21 8.42
C THR A 702 17.04 -35.29 7.36
N VAL A 703 17.98 -35.39 6.42
CA VAL A 703 18.05 -36.43 5.39
C VAL A 703 18.67 -37.71 5.99
N PRO A 704 17.93 -38.83 6.05
CA PRO A 704 18.40 -40.06 6.68
C PRO A 704 19.59 -40.70 5.95
N ALA A 705 20.48 -41.36 6.69
CA ALA A 705 21.66 -42.03 6.12
C ALA A 705 21.33 -43.20 5.16
N SER A 706 20.06 -43.62 5.06
CA SER A 706 19.63 -44.61 4.07
C SER A 706 19.49 -44.05 2.66
N VAL A 707 19.36 -42.72 2.51
CA VAL A 707 19.22 -42.06 1.22
C VAL A 707 20.54 -42.12 0.47
N GLU A 708 20.56 -42.88 -0.62
CA GLU A 708 21.69 -43.02 -1.55
C GLU A 708 21.53 -42.09 -2.77
N THR A 709 20.30 -41.66 -3.07
CA THR A 709 19.98 -40.81 -4.22
C THR A 709 18.98 -39.71 -3.83
N ILE A 710 19.22 -38.48 -4.27
CA ILE A 710 18.24 -37.39 -4.23
C ILE A 710 17.63 -37.25 -5.63
N GLY A 711 16.30 -37.38 -5.71
CA GLY A 711 15.54 -37.12 -6.92
C GLY A 711 15.66 -35.65 -7.32
N TYR A 712 15.61 -35.39 -8.63
CA TYR A 712 15.86 -34.07 -9.20
C TYR A 712 15.06 -32.95 -8.50
N ASP A 713 13.75 -33.07 -8.25
CA ASP A 713 12.96 -31.97 -7.62
C ASP A 713 12.74 -32.15 -6.11
N ALA A 714 13.59 -32.94 -5.44
CA ALA A 714 13.29 -33.37 -4.08
C ALA A 714 13.15 -32.23 -3.07
N PHE A 715 13.86 -31.11 -3.24
CA PHE A 715 13.80 -29.94 -2.36
C PHE A 715 13.16 -28.71 -3.02
N TRP A 716 12.60 -28.86 -4.23
CA TRP A 716 11.97 -27.76 -4.95
C TRP A 716 10.98 -26.98 -4.05
N GLN A 717 11.21 -25.67 -3.88
CA GLN A 717 10.37 -24.73 -3.13
C GLN A 717 10.27 -24.98 -1.63
N THR A 718 11.39 -25.39 -1.03
CA THR A 718 11.50 -25.54 0.42
C THR A 718 12.04 -24.27 1.11
N TYR A 719 11.68 -23.08 0.62
CA TYR A 719 12.14 -21.75 1.09
C TYR A 719 12.00 -21.49 2.60
N ARG A 720 11.11 -22.22 3.26
CA ARG A 720 10.85 -22.09 4.70
C ARG A 720 11.76 -22.96 5.56
N LEU A 721 12.58 -23.81 4.95
CA LEU A 721 13.63 -24.55 5.64
C LEU A 721 14.90 -23.68 5.71
N SER A 722 15.38 -23.41 6.91
CA SER A 722 16.63 -22.66 7.14
C SER A 722 17.86 -23.56 7.32
N VAL A 723 17.64 -24.86 7.62
CA VAL A 723 18.73 -25.80 7.91
C VAL A 723 18.44 -27.18 7.31
N ILE A 724 19.42 -27.76 6.60
CA ILE A 724 19.37 -29.14 6.11
C ILE A 724 20.53 -29.96 6.65
N ILE A 725 20.23 -31.14 7.20
CA ILE A 725 21.20 -32.02 7.84
C ILE A 725 21.28 -33.36 7.11
N PHE A 726 22.44 -33.73 6.58
CA PHE A 726 22.67 -35.05 5.99
C PHE A 726 23.32 -36.01 7.00
N GLU A 727 22.68 -37.14 7.30
CA GLU A 727 23.23 -38.16 8.22
C GLU A 727 24.26 -39.11 7.57
N GLY A 728 24.27 -39.20 6.24
CA GLY A 728 24.97 -40.24 5.49
C GLY A 728 26.09 -39.77 4.57
N SER A 729 26.60 -40.70 3.77
CA SER A 729 27.48 -40.37 2.64
C SER A 729 26.76 -39.45 1.66
N ALA A 730 27.51 -38.66 0.89
CA ALA A 730 26.94 -37.76 -0.10
C ALA A 730 26.08 -38.57 -1.09
N PRO A 731 24.78 -38.26 -1.21
CA PRO A 731 23.91 -38.96 -2.13
C PRO A 731 24.27 -38.62 -3.58
N GLU A 732 23.95 -39.52 -4.51
CA GLU A 732 23.95 -39.20 -5.93
C GLU A 732 22.75 -38.29 -6.22
N CYS A 733 22.98 -37.08 -6.74
CA CYS A 733 21.90 -36.20 -7.21
C CYS A 733 21.69 -36.42 -8.70
N ASP A 734 20.45 -36.61 -9.12
CA ASP A 734 20.09 -36.73 -10.54
C ASP A 734 19.69 -35.37 -11.14
N GLY A 735 20.46 -34.29 -10.90
CA GLY A 735 20.14 -32.95 -11.41
C GLY A 735 20.29 -31.83 -10.36
N TYR A 736 19.74 -30.64 -10.66
CA TYR A 736 19.64 -29.51 -9.73
C TYR A 736 18.53 -29.77 -8.72
N ILE A 737 18.82 -29.73 -7.42
CA ILE A 737 17.92 -30.26 -6.40
C ILE A 737 16.91 -29.25 -5.80
N GLY A 738 16.96 -27.98 -6.20
CA GLY A 738 15.99 -26.95 -5.79
C GLY A 738 16.18 -26.42 -4.36
N LEU A 739 17.41 -26.43 -3.84
CA LEU A 739 17.78 -25.93 -2.51
C LEU A 739 18.15 -24.45 -2.63
N GLU A 740 17.51 -23.59 -1.84
CA GLU A 740 17.67 -22.12 -1.89
C GLU A 740 19.08 -21.66 -1.51
N GLU A 741 19.46 -20.49 -2.02
CA GLU A 741 20.70 -19.81 -1.62
C GLU A 741 20.71 -19.50 -0.12
N ASP A 742 21.90 -19.42 0.47
CA ASP A 742 22.10 -19.17 1.91
C ASP A 742 21.52 -20.22 2.90
N THR A 743 21.00 -21.36 2.41
CA THR A 743 20.59 -22.46 3.31
C THR A 743 21.81 -23.03 4.04
N VAL A 744 21.69 -23.28 5.34
CA VAL A 744 22.75 -23.89 6.13
C VAL A 744 22.71 -25.42 5.98
N VAL A 745 23.76 -26.00 5.38
CA VAL A 745 23.83 -27.43 5.07
C VAL A 745 24.88 -28.15 5.91
N PHE A 746 24.45 -29.06 6.78
CA PHE A 746 25.32 -29.91 7.61
C PHE A 746 25.60 -31.28 6.97
N TYR A 747 26.87 -31.69 6.92
CA TYR A 747 27.28 -33.00 6.37
C TYR A 747 28.37 -33.71 7.20
N PRO A 748 28.49 -35.05 7.16
CA PRO A 748 29.45 -35.78 8.00
C PRO A 748 30.92 -35.48 7.68
N GLU A 749 31.68 -35.07 8.69
CA GLU A 749 33.11 -34.82 8.63
C GLU A 749 33.87 -36.11 8.28
N ASN A 750 34.89 -35.99 7.44
CA ASN A 750 35.77 -37.09 7.02
C ASN A 750 35.12 -38.20 6.17
N ASP A 751 33.87 -38.05 5.73
CA ASP A 751 33.32 -38.93 4.70
C ASP A 751 33.83 -38.48 3.31
N PRO A 752 34.64 -39.31 2.61
CA PRO A 752 35.28 -38.94 1.36
C PRO A 752 34.31 -38.80 0.18
N THR A 753 33.02 -39.10 0.37
CA THR A 753 31.98 -38.92 -0.66
C THR A 753 31.54 -37.47 -0.81
N TRP A 754 31.66 -36.65 0.24
CA TRP A 754 31.38 -35.20 0.23
C TRP A 754 32.50 -34.40 -0.44
N THR A 755 32.64 -34.59 -1.75
CA THR A 755 33.55 -33.83 -2.61
C THR A 755 32.97 -32.46 -2.98
N ASP A 756 33.79 -31.52 -3.45
CA ASP A 756 33.31 -30.20 -3.93
C ASP A 756 32.24 -30.39 -5.03
N GLU A 757 32.44 -31.33 -5.96
CA GLU A 757 31.46 -31.71 -7.00
C GLU A 757 30.13 -32.22 -6.40
N ALA A 758 30.18 -32.93 -5.27
CA ALA A 758 28.96 -33.42 -4.61
C ALA A 758 28.19 -32.29 -3.92
N LYS A 759 28.90 -31.29 -3.40
CA LYS A 759 28.30 -30.08 -2.82
C LYS A 759 27.69 -29.20 -3.89
N GLU A 760 28.42 -28.95 -4.98
CA GLU A 760 27.93 -28.24 -6.16
C GLU A 760 26.66 -28.88 -6.74
N ASN A 761 26.56 -30.21 -6.74
CA ASN A 761 25.35 -30.92 -7.19
C ASN A 761 24.16 -30.82 -6.22
N ILE A 762 24.38 -30.39 -4.98
CA ILE A 762 23.32 -30.19 -3.97
C ILE A 762 22.92 -28.72 -3.90
N GLY A 763 23.83 -27.78 -4.13
CA GLY A 763 23.48 -26.37 -4.25
C GLY A 763 24.70 -25.46 -4.17
N TYR A 764 24.68 -24.39 -4.98
CA TYR A 764 25.67 -23.32 -4.94
C TYR A 764 25.35 -22.35 -3.79
N ASP A 765 26.36 -21.62 -3.34
CA ASP A 765 26.29 -20.53 -2.34
C ASP A 765 25.63 -20.82 -0.98
N ASN A 766 25.32 -22.09 -0.72
CA ASN A 766 24.91 -22.61 0.58
C ASN A 766 26.06 -22.60 1.60
N LEU A 767 25.72 -22.43 2.88
CA LEU A 767 26.70 -22.51 3.95
C LEU A 767 26.98 -23.97 4.33
N TRP A 768 28.08 -24.51 3.79
CA TRP A 768 28.50 -25.89 3.98
C TRP A 768 29.27 -26.15 5.28
N ILE A 769 28.65 -26.86 6.22
CA ILE A 769 29.24 -27.16 7.54
C ILE A 769 29.44 -28.66 7.75
N SER A 770 30.69 -29.08 7.96
CA SER A 770 30.97 -30.47 8.33
C SER A 770 30.78 -30.72 9.83
N TYR A 771 30.18 -31.83 10.23
CA TYR A 771 30.01 -32.22 11.64
C TYR A 771 30.54 -33.64 11.93
N ASP A 772 30.99 -33.94 13.14
CA ASP A 772 31.40 -35.31 13.51
C ASP A 772 30.17 -36.21 13.71
N PRO A 773 29.89 -37.23 12.88
CA PRO A 773 28.72 -38.11 13.04
C PRO A 773 28.77 -38.98 14.32
N GLU A 774 29.92 -39.13 14.98
CA GLU A 774 29.99 -39.77 16.30
C GLU A 774 29.68 -38.79 17.45
N ASN A 775 29.67 -37.48 17.18
CA ASN A 775 29.42 -36.40 18.13
C ASN A 775 28.97 -35.11 17.40
N PRO A 776 27.74 -35.06 16.87
CA PRO A 776 27.29 -33.96 16.02
C PRO A 776 27.27 -32.65 16.80
N ASP A 777 27.98 -31.65 16.27
CA ASP A 777 28.04 -30.27 16.77
C ASP A 777 27.60 -29.38 15.60
N PHE A 778 26.29 -29.15 15.50
CA PHE A 778 25.65 -28.39 14.42
C PHE A 778 25.76 -26.90 14.69
N THR A 779 26.99 -26.40 14.75
CA THR A 779 27.28 -25.04 15.18
C THR A 779 28.22 -24.37 14.18
N ILE A 780 27.76 -23.27 13.58
CA ILE A 780 28.57 -22.33 12.80
C ILE A 780 29.53 -21.66 13.78
N ARG A 781 30.81 -21.52 13.44
CA ARG A 781 31.79 -20.88 14.33
C ARG A 781 32.63 -19.87 13.56
N GLY A 782 32.85 -18.71 14.13
CA GLY A 782 33.74 -17.69 13.59
C GLY A 782 34.68 -17.11 14.65
N GLU A 783 35.69 -16.40 14.17
CA GLU A 783 36.61 -15.63 15.00
C GLU A 783 36.55 -14.17 14.56
N TRP A 784 36.50 -13.24 15.52
CA TRP A 784 36.57 -11.80 15.29
C TRP A 784 37.46 -11.17 16.35
N ASP A 785 38.57 -10.55 15.93
CA ASP A 785 39.63 -10.07 16.83
C ASP A 785 40.10 -11.16 17.83
N ASP A 786 39.86 -10.94 19.14
CA ASP A 786 40.18 -11.86 20.23
C ASP A 786 38.93 -12.63 20.73
N LEU A 787 37.80 -12.52 20.01
CA LEU A 787 36.54 -13.21 20.28
C LEU A 787 36.33 -14.37 19.32
N THR A 788 35.57 -15.36 19.77
CA THR A 788 35.00 -16.44 18.97
C THR A 788 33.49 -16.37 19.10
N TRP A 789 32.76 -16.61 18.04
CA TRP A 789 31.31 -16.73 18.10
C TRP A 789 30.87 -18.08 17.53
N ALA A 790 29.69 -18.52 17.95
CA ALA A 790 29.14 -19.81 17.58
C ALA A 790 27.61 -19.72 17.45
N LEU A 791 27.05 -19.99 16.27
CA LEU A 791 25.60 -20.02 16.04
C LEU A 791 25.15 -21.47 15.90
N ASP A 792 24.23 -21.94 16.74
CA ASP A 792 23.73 -23.31 16.68
C ASP A 792 22.47 -23.47 15.82
N GLU A 793 22.06 -24.72 15.58
CA GLU A 793 20.88 -25.10 14.79
C GLU A 793 19.54 -24.53 15.30
N ASN A 794 19.49 -23.98 16.52
CA ASN A 794 18.28 -23.39 17.10
C ASN A 794 18.28 -21.85 17.00
N GLY A 795 19.29 -21.25 16.35
CA GLY A 795 19.41 -19.80 16.24
C GLY A 795 20.07 -19.13 17.45
N VAL A 796 20.77 -19.90 18.31
CA VAL A 796 21.45 -19.33 19.49
C VAL A 796 22.87 -18.90 19.12
N LEU A 797 23.10 -17.59 19.08
CA LEU A 797 24.42 -16.99 18.89
C LEU A 797 25.16 -16.88 20.23
N THR A 798 26.17 -17.73 20.45
CA THR A 798 27.07 -17.65 21.59
C THR A 798 28.34 -16.87 21.23
N VAL A 799 28.62 -15.77 21.94
CA VAL A 799 29.87 -15.00 21.78
C VAL A 799 30.78 -15.24 23.00
N SER A 800 31.99 -15.71 22.74
CA SER A 800 32.99 -16.12 23.74
C SER A 800 34.31 -15.38 23.56
N GLY A 801 35.04 -15.11 24.63
CA GLY A 801 36.37 -14.51 24.56
C GLY A 801 36.71 -13.62 25.75
N GLU A 802 37.79 -12.84 25.64
CA GLU A 802 38.13 -11.80 26.61
C GLU A 802 38.15 -10.44 25.90
N GLY A 803 37.42 -9.44 26.43
CA GLY A 803 37.48 -8.07 25.91
C GLY A 803 36.15 -7.49 25.46
N ALA A 804 36.15 -6.68 24.41
CA ALA A 804 34.99 -5.91 23.94
C ALA A 804 34.42 -6.49 22.65
N ILE A 805 33.11 -6.60 22.54
CA ILE A 805 32.41 -6.65 21.25
C ILE A 805 32.37 -5.20 20.74
N ASN A 806 32.83 -4.93 19.52
CA ASN A 806 32.89 -3.58 18.94
C ASN A 806 31.73 -3.34 17.96
N GLU A 807 31.61 -2.10 17.46
CA GLU A 807 30.55 -1.67 16.55
C GLU A 807 30.51 -2.41 15.21
N ASP A 808 31.66 -2.90 14.74
CA ASP A 808 31.77 -3.65 13.49
C ASP A 808 31.30 -5.12 13.62
N PHE A 809 30.98 -5.60 14.84
CA PHE A 809 30.62 -7.01 15.05
C PHE A 809 29.34 -7.40 14.32
N ASN A 810 28.37 -6.49 14.16
CA ASN A 810 27.14 -6.80 13.45
C ASN A 810 27.43 -7.22 11.99
N GLY A 811 28.35 -6.54 11.31
CA GLY A 811 28.77 -6.94 9.95
C GLY A 811 29.39 -8.34 9.84
N VAL A 812 29.79 -8.96 10.95
CA VAL A 812 30.28 -10.35 11.00
C VAL A 812 29.14 -11.35 11.01
N ILE A 813 28.02 -10.97 11.61
CA ILE A 813 26.86 -11.84 11.83
C ILE A 813 25.64 -11.45 10.98
N TRP A 814 25.73 -10.38 10.20
CA TRP A 814 24.63 -9.82 9.40
C TRP A 814 23.99 -10.83 8.47
N ASN A 815 24.78 -11.66 7.79
CA ASN A 815 24.27 -12.73 6.91
C ASN A 815 23.51 -13.84 7.67
N TYR A 816 23.41 -13.75 9.00
CA TYR A 816 22.67 -14.66 9.86
C TYR A 816 21.59 -13.95 10.66
N SER A 817 21.29 -12.67 10.39
CA SER A 817 20.38 -11.84 11.19
C SER A 817 19.03 -12.50 11.42
N ASP A 818 18.46 -13.08 10.36
CA ASP A 818 17.12 -13.68 10.38
C ASP A 818 17.10 -15.04 11.08
N ALA A 819 18.26 -15.69 11.22
CA ALA A 819 18.41 -16.95 11.92
C ALA A 819 18.68 -16.77 13.44
N ILE A 820 19.10 -15.59 13.88
CA ILE A 820 19.49 -15.35 15.28
C ILE A 820 18.24 -15.05 16.12
N THR A 821 17.85 -16.02 16.93
CA THR A 821 16.66 -15.92 17.80
C THR A 821 17.03 -15.65 19.26
N ALA A 822 18.27 -15.96 19.66
CA ALA A 822 18.80 -15.70 20.99
C ALA A 822 20.31 -15.41 20.98
N ILE A 823 20.78 -14.57 21.89
CA ILE A 823 22.20 -14.27 22.08
C ILE A 823 22.66 -14.69 23.47
N VAL A 824 23.82 -15.35 23.55
CA VAL A 824 24.52 -15.68 24.79
C VAL A 824 25.91 -15.07 24.77
N ILE A 825 26.13 -14.04 25.57
CA ILE A 825 27.46 -13.42 25.74
C ILE A 825 28.15 -14.08 26.94
N GLU A 826 29.27 -14.77 26.72
CA GLU A 826 29.97 -15.50 27.77
C GLU A 826 30.87 -14.64 28.68
N GLU A 827 31.19 -15.19 29.85
CA GLU A 827 32.13 -14.62 30.81
C GLU A 827 33.49 -14.30 30.18
N GLY A 828 33.99 -13.09 30.47
CA GLY A 828 35.24 -12.55 29.92
C GLY A 828 35.02 -11.34 29.01
N ILE A 829 33.82 -11.20 28.44
CA ILE A 829 33.42 -10.03 27.67
C ILE A 829 33.02 -8.89 28.62
N THR A 830 33.58 -7.70 28.39
CA THR A 830 33.49 -6.54 29.27
C THR A 830 32.62 -5.40 28.72
N SER A 831 32.35 -5.39 27.41
CA SER A 831 31.49 -4.38 26.78
C SER A 831 30.86 -4.88 25.48
N VAL A 832 29.65 -4.39 25.20
CA VAL A 832 28.98 -4.42 23.89
C VAL A 832 29.09 -3.03 23.29
N GLY A 833 29.61 -2.92 22.06
CA GLY A 833 29.81 -1.66 21.36
C GLY A 833 28.52 -1.11 20.75
N ASP A 834 28.62 0.10 20.19
CA ASP A 834 27.48 0.76 19.54
C ASP A 834 27.04 -0.07 18.32
N PHE A 835 25.74 -0.21 18.05
CA PHE A 835 25.21 -1.02 16.91
C PHE A 835 25.65 -2.50 16.84
N ALA A 836 26.24 -3.06 17.89
CA ALA A 836 26.86 -4.40 17.80
C ALA A 836 25.87 -5.54 17.48
N PHE A 837 24.58 -5.37 17.80
CA PHE A 837 23.50 -6.33 17.58
C PHE A 837 22.20 -5.61 17.16
N ASN A 838 22.28 -4.49 16.42
CA ASN A 838 21.08 -3.82 15.92
C ASN A 838 20.42 -4.62 14.79
N ASP A 839 19.11 -4.42 14.64
CA ASP A 839 18.27 -4.95 13.55
C ASP A 839 18.29 -6.47 13.43
N LEU A 840 18.44 -7.17 14.57
CA LEU A 840 18.21 -8.60 14.66
C LEU A 840 16.72 -8.85 14.91
N TYR A 841 15.94 -8.81 13.84
CA TYR A 841 14.46 -8.75 13.90
C TYR A 841 13.81 -9.93 14.65
N SER A 842 14.41 -11.12 14.57
CA SER A 842 13.92 -12.34 15.24
C SER A 842 14.48 -12.56 16.65
N LEU A 843 15.27 -11.62 17.19
CA LEU A 843 15.93 -11.76 18.48
C LEU A 843 14.91 -11.63 19.62
N THR A 844 14.73 -12.71 20.38
CA THR A 844 13.78 -12.78 21.51
C THR A 844 14.44 -12.73 22.89
N GLU A 845 15.68 -13.21 23.02
CA GLU A 845 16.37 -13.36 24.30
C GLU A 845 17.85 -12.96 24.22
N VAL A 846 18.33 -12.22 25.23
CA VAL A 846 19.75 -11.89 25.40
C VAL A 846 20.23 -12.26 26.80
N SER A 847 21.27 -13.09 26.86
CA SER A 847 21.96 -13.46 28.10
C SER A 847 23.28 -12.70 28.24
N LEU A 848 23.34 -11.81 29.23
CA LEU A 848 24.51 -10.95 29.52
C LEU A 848 25.36 -11.52 30.67
N PRO A 849 26.72 -11.48 30.59
CA PRO A 849 27.58 -12.06 31.61
C PRO A 849 27.84 -11.11 32.80
N GLU A 850 28.32 -11.65 33.92
CA GLU A 850 28.71 -10.85 35.10
C GLU A 850 29.92 -9.96 34.82
N SER A 851 30.77 -10.32 33.84
CA SER A 851 31.92 -9.52 33.45
C SER A 851 31.58 -8.24 32.68
N LEU A 852 30.34 -8.10 32.18
CA LEU A 852 29.91 -6.98 31.35
C LEU A 852 29.79 -5.70 32.19
N THR A 853 30.36 -4.61 31.67
CA THR A 853 30.36 -3.29 32.33
C THR A 853 29.75 -2.17 31.49
N TYR A 854 29.53 -2.40 30.19
CA TYR A 854 29.15 -1.35 29.25
C TYR A 854 28.30 -1.94 28.11
N ILE A 855 27.18 -1.29 27.80
CA ILE A 855 26.34 -1.52 26.61
C ILE A 855 26.32 -0.20 25.83
N GLY A 856 26.69 -0.24 24.56
CA GLY A 856 26.83 0.93 23.69
C GLY A 856 25.51 1.52 23.20
N ASP A 857 25.61 2.64 22.49
CA ASP A 857 24.48 3.33 21.89
C ASP A 857 23.91 2.47 20.75
N PHE A 858 22.58 2.38 20.64
CA PHE A 858 21.91 1.53 19.62
C PHE A 858 22.29 0.04 19.62
N ALA A 859 22.94 -0.47 20.67
CA ALA A 859 23.53 -1.81 20.68
C ALA A 859 22.55 -2.95 20.33
N PHE A 860 21.29 -2.85 20.72
CA PHE A 860 20.19 -3.78 20.43
C PHE A 860 18.97 -3.06 19.83
N SER A 861 19.20 -1.93 19.16
CA SER A 861 18.15 -1.16 18.47
C SER A 861 17.47 -2.01 17.39
N GLY A 862 16.15 -1.88 17.19
CA GLY A 862 15.42 -2.58 16.11
C GLY A 862 15.20 -4.08 16.33
N CYS A 863 15.44 -4.59 17.53
CA CYS A 863 15.15 -5.99 17.89
C CYS A 863 13.68 -6.12 18.31
N TYR A 864 12.78 -6.15 17.33
CA TYR A 864 11.32 -6.01 17.54
C TYR A 864 10.69 -7.05 18.49
N GLU A 865 11.23 -8.27 18.53
CA GLU A 865 10.72 -9.36 19.37
C GLU A 865 11.41 -9.51 20.73
N LEU A 866 12.34 -8.61 21.08
CA LEU A 866 13.16 -8.74 22.29
C LEU A 866 12.29 -8.69 23.54
N GLY A 867 12.42 -9.68 24.43
CA GLY A 867 11.70 -9.73 25.70
C GLY A 867 12.39 -8.99 26.85
N ILE A 868 12.36 -9.55 28.05
CA ILE A 868 13.02 -8.97 29.24
C ILE A 868 14.55 -9.09 29.17
N VAL A 869 15.28 -8.05 29.63
CA VAL A 869 16.75 -8.07 29.72
C VAL A 869 17.23 -7.99 31.17
N ASP A 870 18.04 -8.97 31.57
CA ASP A 870 18.67 -9.03 32.90
C ASP A 870 19.95 -8.16 32.95
N ILE A 871 20.00 -7.17 33.85
CA ILE A 871 21.15 -6.29 34.05
C ILE A 871 21.93 -6.71 35.31
N SER A 872 23.15 -7.20 35.11
CA SER A 872 24.02 -7.73 36.18
C SER A 872 24.51 -6.64 37.15
N ALA A 873 25.13 -7.06 38.28
CA ALA A 873 25.63 -6.16 39.31
C ALA A 873 26.80 -5.25 38.85
N ASN A 874 27.44 -5.56 37.73
CA ASN A 874 28.66 -4.90 37.26
C ASN A 874 28.43 -3.96 36.06
N VAL A 875 27.25 -3.95 35.43
CA VAL A 875 26.94 -3.00 34.34
C VAL A 875 27.01 -1.57 34.88
N GLU A 876 27.92 -0.78 34.30
CA GLU A 876 28.19 0.61 34.69
C GLU A 876 27.56 1.65 33.77
N TYR A 877 27.31 1.28 32.52
CA TYR A 877 26.78 2.17 31.50
C TYR A 877 25.87 1.40 30.52
N ILE A 878 24.75 2.01 30.18
CA ILE A 878 23.84 1.63 29.10
C ILE A 878 23.70 2.87 28.22
N GLY A 879 24.00 2.72 26.94
CA GLY A 879 24.02 3.79 25.95
C GLY A 879 22.63 4.32 25.59
N ASP A 880 22.65 5.47 24.93
CA ASP A 880 21.43 6.09 24.43
C ASP A 880 20.84 5.21 23.31
N TYR A 881 19.52 5.04 23.29
CA TYR A 881 18.80 4.20 22.33
C TYR A 881 19.26 2.73 22.25
N ALA A 882 20.00 2.23 23.25
CA ALA A 882 20.52 0.86 23.24
C ALA A 882 19.44 -0.22 23.02
N PHE A 883 18.18 0.07 23.37
CA PHE A 883 17.01 -0.80 23.22
C PHE A 883 15.82 -0.05 22.61
N ALA A 884 16.08 0.93 21.73
CA ALA A 884 15.02 1.65 21.01
C ALA A 884 14.41 0.80 19.90
N TRP A 885 13.16 1.10 19.51
CA TRP A 885 12.42 0.38 18.47
C TRP A 885 12.39 -1.15 18.70
N CYS A 886 12.21 -1.55 19.96
CA CYS A 886 12.03 -2.95 20.35
C CYS A 886 10.59 -3.12 20.83
N ASP A 887 9.65 -3.25 19.90
CA ASP A 887 8.20 -3.12 20.18
C ASP A 887 7.68 -4.08 21.25
N SER A 888 8.26 -5.29 21.33
CA SER A 888 7.91 -6.30 22.34
C SER A 888 8.70 -6.19 23.65
N PHE A 889 9.57 -5.18 23.80
CA PHE A 889 10.48 -5.06 24.94
C PHE A 889 9.73 -4.89 26.25
N GLU A 890 9.75 -5.93 27.09
CA GLU A 890 9.07 -5.99 28.39
C GLU A 890 9.83 -5.25 29.51
N GLY A 891 11.11 -4.92 29.28
CA GLY A 891 11.90 -4.05 30.16
C GLY A 891 13.08 -4.74 30.85
N PHE A 892 13.53 -4.17 31.97
CA PHE A 892 14.75 -4.57 32.65
C PHE A 892 14.49 -5.27 33.99
N ASN A 893 15.24 -6.33 34.26
CA ASN A 893 15.41 -6.87 35.60
C ASN A 893 16.83 -6.57 36.11
N VAL A 894 16.96 -5.56 36.96
CA VAL A 894 18.26 -5.10 37.45
C VAL A 894 18.63 -5.77 38.77
N ASP A 895 19.83 -6.36 38.85
CA ASP A 895 20.36 -6.96 40.07
C ASP A 895 20.38 -5.96 41.24
N GLU A 896 19.91 -6.39 42.42
CA GLU A 896 19.85 -5.57 43.63
C GLU A 896 21.24 -4.99 44.04
N GLU A 897 22.32 -5.69 43.72
CA GLU A 897 23.72 -5.29 43.96
C GLU A 897 24.28 -4.34 42.90
N ASN A 898 23.60 -4.10 41.77
CA ASN A 898 24.02 -3.10 40.77
C ASN A 898 24.16 -1.72 41.43
N ARG A 899 25.26 -1.01 41.11
CA ARG A 899 25.61 0.25 41.79
C ARG A 899 25.12 1.51 41.08
N ASN A 900 24.70 1.40 39.83
CA ASN A 900 24.36 2.53 38.96
C ASN A 900 22.88 2.54 38.58
N TYR A 901 22.25 1.38 38.49
CA TYR A 901 20.87 1.22 38.04
C TYR A 901 20.00 0.47 39.04
N SER A 902 18.68 0.64 38.88
CA SER A 902 17.64 -0.18 39.49
C SER A 902 16.42 -0.23 38.55
N SER A 903 15.60 -1.26 38.64
CA SER A 903 14.29 -1.30 37.97
C SER A 903 13.14 -1.50 38.95
N ASP A 904 11.93 -1.16 38.51
CA ASP A 904 10.69 -1.43 39.24
C ASP A 904 9.99 -2.72 38.78
N GLU A 905 8.79 -2.99 39.31
CA GLU A 905 8.01 -4.20 38.95
C GLU A 905 7.47 -4.18 37.52
N SER A 906 7.51 -3.04 36.83
CA SER A 906 7.07 -2.86 35.44
C SER A 906 8.24 -2.85 34.45
N GLY A 907 9.47 -3.14 34.91
CA GLY A 907 10.65 -3.19 34.06
C GLY A 907 11.25 -1.82 33.71
N VAL A 908 10.76 -0.71 34.30
CA VAL A 908 11.28 0.63 34.05
C VAL A 908 12.63 0.83 34.72
N LEU A 909 13.59 1.37 33.98
CA LEU A 909 14.97 1.61 34.41
C LEU A 909 15.14 2.99 35.07
N PHE A 910 15.81 3.00 36.21
CA PHE A 910 16.17 4.18 36.97
C PHE A 910 17.67 4.21 37.29
N ASP A 911 18.18 5.39 37.64
CA ASP A 911 19.45 5.47 38.38
C ASP A 911 19.31 4.77 39.74
N LYS A 912 20.43 4.37 40.36
CA LYS A 912 20.41 3.61 41.61
C LYS A 912 19.69 4.33 42.76
N SER A 913 19.63 5.66 42.72
CA SER A 913 18.92 6.45 43.73
C SER A 913 17.41 6.47 43.55
N MET A 914 16.91 6.06 42.37
CA MET A 914 15.56 6.32 41.87
C MET A 914 15.20 7.82 41.87
N THR A 915 16.17 8.66 41.50
CA THR A 915 16.02 10.11 41.29
C THR A 915 15.93 10.50 39.82
N ALA A 916 16.36 9.63 38.90
CA ALA A 916 16.23 9.80 37.46
C ALA A 916 15.59 8.55 36.85
N LEU A 917 14.49 8.75 36.11
CA LEU A 917 13.89 7.72 35.27
C LEU A 917 14.61 7.76 33.93
N ILE A 918 15.26 6.66 33.57
CA ILE A 918 16.20 6.58 32.45
C ILE A 918 15.51 6.06 31.19
N MET A 919 14.77 4.95 31.31
CA MET A 919 14.14 4.29 30.16
C MET A 919 12.97 3.42 30.62
N ALA A 920 11.85 3.51 29.92
CA ALA A 920 10.70 2.65 30.04
C ALA A 920 10.69 1.62 28.88
N PRO A 921 10.14 0.42 29.10
CA PRO A 921 9.94 -0.55 28.03
C PRO A 921 8.92 -0.08 27.00
N CYS A 922 9.13 -0.35 25.71
CA CYS A 922 8.15 -0.03 24.65
C CYS A 922 6.82 -0.79 24.85
N ALA A 923 6.85 -2.00 25.43
CA ALA A 923 5.65 -2.76 25.77
C ALA A 923 4.90 -2.23 27.01
N LEU A 924 5.38 -1.14 27.66
CA LEU A 924 4.70 -0.53 28.80
C LEU A 924 3.31 -0.03 28.39
N SER A 925 2.28 -0.56 29.03
CA SER A 925 0.88 -0.30 28.66
C SER A 925 0.00 0.11 29.84
N GLY A 926 -1.11 0.77 29.53
CA GLY A 926 -2.09 1.21 30.53
C GLY A 926 -1.63 2.42 31.34
N ILE A 927 -1.84 2.38 32.66
CA ILE A 927 -1.52 3.50 33.56
C ILE A 927 -0.17 3.25 34.23
N TYR A 928 0.75 4.21 34.09
CA TYR A 928 2.02 4.19 34.82
C TYR A 928 2.13 5.37 35.79
N GLU A 929 2.37 5.05 37.07
CA GLU A 929 2.64 6.03 38.12
C GLU A 929 4.15 6.13 38.36
N ILE A 930 4.77 7.26 37.97
CA ILE A 930 6.19 7.48 38.25
C ILE A 930 6.40 7.49 39.79
N PRO A 931 7.37 6.72 40.32
CA PRO A 931 7.59 6.64 41.76
C PRO A 931 7.92 7.99 42.42
N GLU A 932 7.35 8.23 43.61
CA GLU A 932 7.71 9.38 44.43
C GLU A 932 9.19 9.37 44.81
N GLY A 933 9.90 10.45 44.47
CA GLY A 933 11.35 10.59 44.66
C GLY A 933 12.12 10.80 43.36
N VAL A 934 11.52 10.47 42.22
CA VAL A 934 12.06 10.80 40.89
C VAL A 934 12.04 12.33 40.70
N GLU A 935 13.19 12.91 40.42
CA GLU A 935 13.39 14.35 40.22
C GLU A 935 13.51 14.71 38.73
N VAL A 936 13.95 13.78 37.88
CA VAL A 936 14.19 13.99 36.44
C VAL A 936 13.62 12.83 35.62
N ILE A 937 12.91 13.16 34.55
CA ILE A 937 12.58 12.24 33.46
C ILE A 937 13.62 12.49 32.35
N CYS A 938 14.45 11.49 32.07
CA CYS A 938 15.59 11.63 31.16
C CYS A 938 15.17 11.67 29.68
N VAL A 939 16.13 12.02 28.83
CA VAL A 939 15.98 12.01 27.37
C VAL A 939 15.52 10.62 26.90
N ASN A 940 14.51 10.55 26.02
CA ASN A 940 13.94 9.30 25.48
C ASN A 940 13.37 8.31 26.52
N ALA A 941 13.07 8.78 27.73
CA ALA A 941 12.63 7.91 28.81
C ALA A 941 11.38 7.08 28.49
N PHE A 942 10.43 7.61 27.73
CA PHE A 942 9.22 6.94 27.26
C PHE A 942 9.14 7.07 25.74
N ASN A 943 10.07 6.44 25.03
CA ASN A 943 10.06 6.36 23.57
C ASN A 943 9.27 5.13 23.12
N SER A 944 8.35 5.29 22.18
CA SER A 944 7.57 4.19 21.57
C SER A 944 6.77 3.35 22.57
N CYS A 945 6.30 3.95 23.66
CA CYS A 945 5.36 3.31 24.58
C CYS A 945 3.93 3.43 24.03
N TYR A 946 3.68 2.86 22.85
CA TYR A 946 2.46 3.08 22.05
C TYR A 946 1.17 2.77 22.82
N ALA A 947 1.20 1.80 23.72
CA ALA A 947 0.05 1.33 24.51
C ALA A 947 -0.11 2.03 25.89
N LEU A 948 0.73 3.01 26.23
CA LEU A 948 0.65 3.77 27.48
C LEU A 948 -0.52 4.77 27.41
N THR A 949 -1.55 4.58 28.24
CA THR A 949 -2.77 5.40 28.19
C THR A 949 -2.77 6.56 29.19
N GLU A 950 -2.02 6.45 30.29
CA GLU A 950 -1.91 7.51 31.30
C GLU A 950 -0.54 7.49 31.97
N LEU A 951 0.13 8.65 31.98
CA LEU A 951 1.38 8.87 32.71
C LEU A 951 1.16 9.84 33.87
N ILE A 952 1.30 9.33 35.10
CA ILE A 952 1.13 10.14 36.31
C ILE A 952 2.50 10.64 36.80
N ILE A 953 2.72 11.95 36.66
CA ILE A 953 3.95 12.63 37.08
C ILE A 953 3.79 13.16 38.53
N PRO A 954 4.60 12.72 39.50
CA PRO A 954 4.49 13.15 40.90
C PRO A 954 5.09 14.54 41.15
N ASP A 955 4.73 15.13 42.30
CA ASP A 955 5.25 16.42 42.79
C ASP A 955 6.77 16.42 43.09
N SER A 956 7.44 15.27 42.98
CA SER A 956 8.89 15.15 43.12
C SER A 956 9.64 15.51 41.83
N VAL A 957 9.00 15.41 40.66
CA VAL A 957 9.64 15.72 39.37
C VAL A 957 9.86 17.22 39.22
N ILE A 958 11.09 17.59 38.87
CA ILE A 958 11.55 18.97 38.69
C ILE A 958 11.86 19.27 37.22
N SER A 959 12.30 18.27 36.45
CA SER A 959 12.74 18.44 35.05
C SER A 959 12.24 17.32 34.16
N ILE A 960 11.77 17.68 32.96
CA ILE A 960 11.45 16.75 31.86
C ILE A 960 12.38 17.12 30.69
N GLN A 961 13.25 16.20 30.29
CA GLN A 961 14.30 16.46 29.30
C GLN A 961 13.81 16.27 27.85
N SER A 962 14.61 16.66 26.86
CA SER A 962 14.30 16.51 25.43
C SER A 962 13.85 15.10 25.08
N ASP A 963 12.80 14.97 24.26
CA ASP A 963 12.28 13.71 23.75
C ASP A 963 11.91 12.68 24.86
N ALA A 964 11.71 13.13 26.10
CA ALA A 964 11.45 12.25 27.23
C ALA A 964 10.16 11.43 27.08
N ILE A 965 9.17 11.96 26.37
CA ILE A 965 7.87 11.32 26.15
C ILE A 965 7.52 11.50 24.67
N VAL A 966 7.78 10.47 23.87
CA VAL A 966 7.58 10.49 22.41
C VAL A 966 7.00 9.18 21.91
N LEU A 967 6.18 9.23 20.87
CA LEU A 967 5.53 8.06 20.28
C LEU A 967 4.72 7.24 21.32
N CYS A 968 4.11 7.94 22.28
CA CYS A 968 3.15 7.37 23.24
C CYS A 968 1.73 7.67 22.75
N ASP A 969 1.34 7.13 21.60
CA ASP A 969 0.16 7.60 20.86
C ASP A 969 -1.18 7.34 21.57
N SER A 970 -1.23 6.37 22.48
CA SER A 970 -2.39 6.17 23.36
C SER A 970 -2.55 7.24 24.47
N LEU A 971 -1.54 8.09 24.69
CA LEU A 971 -1.56 9.12 25.73
C LEU A 971 -2.33 10.36 25.27
N THR A 972 -3.56 10.53 25.75
CA THR A 972 -4.45 11.64 25.31
C THR A 972 -4.30 12.93 26.11
N SER A 973 -3.76 12.85 27.32
CA SER A 973 -3.50 14.03 28.15
C SER A 973 -2.35 13.80 29.10
N ILE A 974 -1.66 14.88 29.46
CA ILE A 974 -0.59 14.85 30.45
C ILE A 974 -0.73 16.01 31.43
N THR A 975 -0.51 15.74 32.71
CA THR A 975 -0.56 16.77 33.75
C THR A 975 0.84 17.16 34.21
N ILE A 976 1.19 18.43 34.06
CA ILE A 976 2.42 19.03 34.58
C ILE A 976 2.19 19.46 36.04
N PRO A 977 2.80 18.78 37.04
CA PRO A 977 2.57 19.10 38.45
C PRO A 977 3.24 20.42 38.85
N LYS A 978 2.87 20.94 40.03
CA LYS A 978 3.36 22.26 40.51
C LYS A 978 4.87 22.37 40.72
N SER A 979 5.58 21.23 40.74
CA SER A 979 7.01 21.13 41.02
C SER A 979 7.89 21.27 39.78
N VAL A 980 7.36 20.99 38.58
CA VAL A 980 8.14 21.02 37.34
C VAL A 980 8.58 22.45 37.04
N GLU A 981 9.89 22.63 36.99
CA GLU A 981 10.57 23.91 36.76
C GLU A 981 11.10 24.00 35.33
N ASN A 982 11.55 22.89 34.73
CA ASN A 982 12.18 22.89 33.40
C ASN A 982 11.54 21.81 32.51
N ILE A 983 11.14 22.19 31.30
CA ILE A 983 10.67 21.32 30.22
C ILE A 983 11.48 21.72 28.99
N ASP A 984 12.28 20.81 28.44
CA ASP A 984 13.07 21.07 27.23
C ASP A 984 12.17 21.10 25.98
N ALA A 985 12.66 21.72 24.90
CA ALA A 985 11.86 22.12 23.73
C ALA A 985 11.26 20.97 22.88
N SER A 986 11.51 19.70 23.21
CA SER A 986 10.89 18.53 22.56
C SER A 986 10.42 17.48 23.57
N ALA A 987 10.34 17.86 24.85
CA ALA A 987 10.16 16.91 25.95
C ALA A 987 8.91 16.03 25.85
N ILE A 988 7.87 16.50 25.13
CA ILE A 988 6.59 15.82 24.94
C ILE A 988 6.19 15.98 23.46
N ASN A 989 6.88 15.32 22.53
CA ASN A 989 6.68 15.48 21.08
C ASN A 989 6.20 14.18 20.43
N SER A 990 5.66 14.24 19.21
CA SER A 990 5.30 13.05 18.41
C SER A 990 4.39 12.06 19.17
N ASN A 991 3.43 12.56 19.97
CA ASN A 991 2.44 11.73 20.65
C ASN A 991 1.10 11.96 19.96
N TYR A 992 0.83 11.30 18.84
CA TYR A 992 -0.21 11.72 17.90
C TYR A 992 -1.63 11.76 18.50
N GLY A 993 -1.89 11.01 19.58
CA GLY A 993 -3.15 11.09 20.34
C GLY A 993 -3.22 12.17 21.44
N LEU A 994 -2.14 12.90 21.73
CA LEU A 994 -2.06 13.87 22.82
C LEU A 994 -2.87 15.12 22.49
N LYS A 995 -4.00 15.29 23.18
CA LYS A 995 -4.96 16.40 22.98
C LYS A 995 -4.79 17.53 23.99
N ASN A 996 -4.26 17.24 25.18
CA ASN A 996 -4.24 18.22 26.27
C ASN A 996 -2.98 18.14 27.13
N ILE A 997 -2.28 19.27 27.27
CA ILE A 997 -1.29 19.47 28.33
C ILE A 997 -1.92 20.33 29.42
N ILE A 998 -2.10 19.72 30.59
CA ILE A 998 -2.77 20.35 31.74
C ILE A 998 -1.70 20.78 32.73
N VAL A 999 -1.72 22.04 33.14
CA VAL A 999 -0.79 22.54 34.16
C VAL A 999 -1.51 22.72 35.49
N ASP A 1000 -0.94 22.20 36.58
CA ASP A 1000 -1.43 22.45 37.93
C ASP A 1000 -1.56 23.97 38.19
N GLU A 1001 -2.70 24.44 38.69
CA GLU A 1001 -2.95 25.85 38.98
C GLU A 1001 -1.90 26.47 39.92
N GLU A 1002 -1.30 25.67 40.79
CA GLU A 1002 -0.23 26.07 41.72
C GLU A 1002 1.17 26.09 41.08
N ASN A 1003 1.36 25.61 39.84
CA ASN A 1003 2.64 25.66 39.15
C ASN A 1003 3.06 27.14 38.93
N PRO A 1004 4.24 27.58 39.42
CA PRO A 1004 4.66 28.98 39.33
C PRO A 1004 5.40 29.33 38.03
N TYR A 1005 5.71 28.35 37.18
CA TYR A 1005 6.57 28.48 36.00
C TYR A 1005 5.80 28.37 34.68
N TYR A 1006 4.74 27.54 34.66
CA TYR A 1006 3.96 27.27 33.45
C TYR A 1006 2.46 27.52 33.66
N CYS A 1007 1.75 27.65 32.54
CA CYS A 1007 0.31 27.55 32.44
C CYS A 1007 -0.07 26.99 31.08
N ASN A 1008 -1.30 26.52 30.94
CA ASN A 1008 -1.87 26.18 29.64
C ASN A 1008 -3.09 27.06 29.34
N ASP A 1009 -3.44 27.13 28.06
CA ASP A 1009 -4.69 27.74 27.61
C ASP A 1009 -5.84 26.71 27.58
N GLU A 1010 -6.98 27.11 27.00
CA GLU A 1010 -8.16 26.25 26.88
C GLU A 1010 -8.04 25.11 25.85
N PHE A 1011 -7.01 25.15 25.00
CA PHE A 1011 -6.68 24.13 24.01
C PHE A 1011 -5.56 23.20 24.49
N GLY A 1012 -5.09 23.39 25.73
CA GLY A 1012 -4.02 22.57 26.29
C GLY A 1012 -2.64 22.93 25.75
N VAL A 1013 -2.45 24.08 25.11
CA VAL A 1013 -1.13 24.55 24.68
C VAL A 1013 -0.37 25.09 25.88
N LEU A 1014 0.88 24.66 26.03
CA LEU A 1014 1.77 24.98 27.14
C LEU A 1014 2.51 26.30 26.93
N TYR A 1015 2.45 27.16 27.94
CA TYR A 1015 3.09 28.47 27.97
C TYR A 1015 3.91 28.65 29.24
N SER A 1016 4.88 29.57 29.17
CA SER A 1016 5.45 30.22 30.34
C SER A 1016 4.36 30.92 31.18
N LYS A 1017 4.56 31.03 32.50
CA LYS A 1017 3.54 31.57 33.43
C LYS A 1017 3.08 32.99 33.10
N ASP A 1018 3.95 33.77 32.47
CA ASP A 1018 3.64 35.14 32.06
C ASP A 1018 3.09 35.27 30.63
N MET A 1019 2.85 34.14 29.95
CA MET A 1019 2.31 34.02 28.59
C MET A 1019 3.18 34.69 27.51
N LYS A 1020 4.50 34.79 27.74
CA LYS A 1020 5.44 35.40 26.77
C LYS A 1020 6.08 34.39 25.82
N GLU A 1021 6.05 33.11 26.17
CA GLU A 1021 6.72 32.04 25.45
C GLU A 1021 5.76 30.86 25.35
N LEU A 1022 5.51 30.44 24.11
CA LEU A 1022 4.76 29.23 23.76
C LEU A 1022 5.78 28.11 23.64
N ILE A 1023 5.65 27.10 24.51
CA ILE A 1023 6.67 26.08 24.72
C ILE A 1023 6.33 24.84 23.90
N LEU A 1024 5.10 24.33 24.03
CA LEU A 1024 4.70 23.09 23.37
C LEU A 1024 3.18 23.02 23.20
N ALA A 1025 2.72 22.62 22.03
CA ALA A 1025 1.34 22.34 21.70
C ALA A 1025 1.09 20.82 21.73
N PRO A 1026 -0.10 20.37 22.16
CA PRO A 1026 -0.51 18.99 21.96
C PRO A 1026 -0.49 18.69 20.45
N THR A 1027 0.10 17.57 20.05
CA THR A 1027 0.24 17.15 18.65
C THR A 1027 -1.12 16.86 17.99
N ALA A 1028 -2.14 16.46 18.76
CA ALA A 1028 -3.51 16.32 18.27
C ALA A 1028 -4.30 17.64 18.25
N ILE A 1029 -3.64 18.81 18.28
CA ILE A 1029 -4.30 20.10 18.10
C ILE A 1029 -4.84 20.18 16.67
N GLN A 1030 -6.15 20.43 16.55
CA GLN A 1030 -6.85 20.41 15.26
C GLN A 1030 -7.43 21.78 14.89
N GLY A 1031 -7.50 22.03 13.59
CA GLY A 1031 -8.12 23.22 13.03
C GLY A 1031 -7.29 24.49 13.25
N THR A 1032 -7.96 25.65 13.27
CA THR A 1032 -7.26 26.93 13.32
C THR A 1032 -6.85 27.34 14.73
N TYR A 1033 -5.55 27.50 14.97
CA TYR A 1033 -5.01 28.00 16.23
C TYR A 1033 -4.66 29.50 16.19
N GLN A 1034 -5.06 30.23 17.23
CA GLN A 1034 -4.81 31.65 17.38
C GLN A 1034 -3.83 31.88 18.52
N ILE A 1035 -2.56 32.15 18.21
CA ILE A 1035 -1.55 32.43 19.23
C ILE A 1035 -1.95 33.74 19.94
N PRO A 1036 -2.05 33.77 21.29
CA PRO A 1036 -2.51 34.96 22.01
C PRO A 1036 -1.61 36.18 21.83
N ASP A 1037 -2.24 37.37 21.71
CA ASP A 1037 -1.55 38.66 21.75
C ASP A 1037 -0.66 38.79 23.00
N GLY A 1038 0.62 39.08 22.81
CA GLY A 1038 1.60 39.24 23.89
C GLY A 1038 2.62 38.11 24.02
N VAL A 1039 2.41 36.99 23.30
CA VAL A 1039 3.45 35.98 23.07
C VAL A 1039 4.58 36.61 22.25
N GLU A 1040 5.81 36.49 22.73
CA GLU A 1040 7.03 37.05 22.15
C GLU A 1040 7.90 35.96 21.49
N ILE A 1041 7.82 34.70 21.94
CA ILE A 1041 8.63 33.58 21.47
C ILE A 1041 7.74 32.37 21.20
N ILE A 1042 7.91 31.75 20.02
CA ILE A 1042 7.48 30.37 19.73
C ILE A 1042 8.75 29.52 19.83
N ASP A 1043 8.83 28.65 20.83
CA ASP A 1043 10.04 27.89 21.13
C ASP A 1043 10.34 26.83 20.06
N ASN A 1044 11.49 26.16 20.16
CA ASN A 1044 11.83 25.07 19.26
C ASN A 1044 10.79 23.94 19.36
N CYS A 1045 10.48 23.29 18.24
CA CYS A 1045 9.51 22.19 18.11
C CYS A 1045 8.11 22.45 18.70
N ALA A 1046 7.72 23.70 18.95
CA ALA A 1046 6.53 24.01 19.74
C ALA A 1046 5.21 23.48 19.15
N PHE A 1047 5.10 23.38 17.83
CA PHE A 1047 4.01 22.73 17.08
C PHE A 1047 4.53 21.60 16.18
N SER A 1048 5.73 21.07 16.44
CA SER A 1048 6.26 19.97 15.63
C SER A 1048 5.30 18.78 15.67
N ASN A 1049 5.05 18.15 14.52
CA ASN A 1049 4.10 17.04 14.38
C ASN A 1049 2.65 17.37 14.77
N CYS A 1050 2.25 18.64 14.81
CA CYS A 1050 0.84 19.02 14.85
C CYS A 1050 0.21 18.81 13.47
N ILE A 1051 0.06 17.54 13.07
CA ILE A 1051 -0.33 17.14 11.71
C ILE A 1051 -1.74 17.61 11.33
N LEU A 1052 -2.64 17.80 12.31
CA LEU A 1052 -4.04 18.23 12.14
C LEU A 1052 -4.25 19.76 12.20
N LEU A 1053 -3.17 20.55 12.29
CA LEU A 1053 -3.23 22.01 12.39
C LEU A 1053 -3.44 22.65 11.01
N ASP A 1054 -4.67 23.07 10.69
CA ASP A 1054 -5.01 23.62 9.35
C ASP A 1054 -4.47 25.03 9.06
N ALA A 1055 -4.38 25.85 10.11
CA ALA A 1055 -4.02 27.24 10.05
C ALA A 1055 -3.53 27.74 11.41
N VAL A 1056 -2.54 28.62 11.38
CA VAL A 1056 -2.05 29.32 12.58
C VAL A 1056 -2.02 30.82 12.34
N THR A 1057 -2.53 31.58 13.30
CA THR A 1057 -2.36 33.04 13.31
C THR A 1057 -1.27 33.44 14.29
N ILE A 1058 -0.17 33.97 13.75
CA ILE A 1058 0.99 34.44 14.49
C ILE A 1058 0.85 35.97 14.70
N PRO A 1059 0.70 36.47 15.95
CA PRO A 1059 0.46 37.90 16.21
C PRO A 1059 1.74 38.74 16.07
N ASP A 1060 1.58 40.04 15.81
CA ASP A 1060 2.66 41.04 15.70
C ASP A 1060 3.54 41.18 16.97
N SER A 1061 3.20 40.51 18.06
CA SER A 1061 4.03 40.46 19.27
C SER A 1061 5.16 39.43 19.19
N VAL A 1062 5.08 38.45 18.29
CA VAL A 1062 6.09 37.38 18.17
C VAL A 1062 7.36 37.95 17.54
N GLU A 1063 8.48 37.82 18.26
CA GLU A 1063 9.80 38.31 17.84
C GLU A 1063 10.72 37.18 17.33
N ASN A 1064 10.43 35.92 17.70
CA ASN A 1064 11.24 34.74 17.38
C ASN A 1064 10.38 33.49 17.12
N ILE A 1065 10.73 32.74 16.07
CA ILE A 1065 10.22 31.41 15.74
C ILE A 1065 11.40 30.44 15.81
N GLY A 1066 11.31 29.46 16.70
CA GLY A 1066 12.35 28.47 16.98
C GLY A 1066 12.62 27.47 15.85
N GLU A 1067 13.65 26.67 16.05
CA GLU A 1067 14.00 25.53 15.21
C GLU A 1067 12.87 24.49 15.20
N ALA A 1068 12.51 23.99 14.01
CA ALA A 1068 11.45 22.99 13.81
C ALA A 1068 10.07 23.35 14.42
N ALA A 1069 9.81 24.64 14.68
CA ALA A 1069 8.63 25.09 15.43
C ALA A 1069 7.28 24.60 14.88
N PHE A 1070 7.15 24.40 13.56
CA PHE A 1070 5.98 23.86 12.86
C PHE A 1070 6.37 22.71 11.91
N ASN A 1071 7.50 22.03 12.16
CA ASN A 1071 7.97 20.96 11.30
C ASN A 1071 6.98 19.78 11.33
N PHE A 1072 6.64 19.20 10.17
CA PHE A 1072 5.60 18.17 10.01
C PHE A 1072 4.18 18.61 10.39
N CYS A 1073 3.85 19.91 10.31
CA CYS A 1073 2.45 20.33 10.28
C CYS A 1073 1.87 20.11 8.88
N THR A 1074 1.57 18.86 8.54
CA THR A 1074 1.22 18.43 7.17
C THR A 1074 -0.06 19.06 6.65
N ASP A 1075 -1.04 19.37 7.51
CA ASP A 1075 -2.29 20.03 7.10
C ASP A 1075 -2.23 21.57 7.08
N LEU A 1076 -1.09 22.16 7.46
CA LEU A 1076 -0.97 23.63 7.54
C LEU A 1076 -1.00 24.24 6.14
N THR A 1077 -2.12 24.88 5.78
CA THR A 1077 -2.38 25.33 4.40
C THR A 1077 -1.76 26.67 4.02
N SER A 1078 -1.64 27.58 4.99
CA SER A 1078 -1.05 28.91 4.77
C SER A 1078 -0.47 29.47 6.07
N VAL A 1079 0.57 30.30 5.94
CA VAL A 1079 1.16 31.01 7.08
C VAL A 1079 1.51 32.45 6.74
N THR A 1080 1.13 33.37 7.63
CA THR A 1080 1.60 34.76 7.61
C THR A 1080 2.56 34.99 8.76
N ILE A 1081 3.83 35.24 8.42
CA ILE A 1081 4.89 35.52 9.40
C ILE A 1081 4.95 37.04 9.61
N PRO A 1082 4.72 37.55 10.83
CA PRO A 1082 4.67 38.99 11.06
C PRO A 1082 6.07 39.62 10.97
N GLY A 1083 6.13 40.90 10.56
CA GLY A 1083 7.37 41.65 10.41
C GLY A 1083 8.13 41.93 11.73
N SER A 1084 7.56 41.57 12.87
CA SER A 1084 8.23 41.56 14.17
C SER A 1084 9.24 40.42 14.31
N VAL A 1085 9.08 39.34 13.56
CA VAL A 1085 10.03 38.20 13.52
C VAL A 1085 11.29 38.63 12.79
N SER A 1086 12.45 38.38 13.38
CA SER A 1086 13.74 38.72 12.75
C SER A 1086 14.38 37.57 11.97
N VAL A 1087 14.16 36.33 12.42
CA VAL A 1087 14.71 35.09 11.88
C VAL A 1087 13.61 34.03 11.90
N ILE A 1088 13.45 33.33 10.77
CA ILE A 1088 12.69 32.07 10.68
C ILE A 1088 13.70 30.95 10.94
N GLY A 1089 13.50 30.15 11.99
CA GLY A 1089 14.46 29.15 12.45
C GLY A 1089 14.71 28.00 11.47
N HIS A 1090 15.77 27.22 11.74
CA HIS A 1090 16.13 26.02 10.98
C HIS A 1090 14.93 25.05 10.94
N SER A 1091 14.56 24.56 9.76
CA SER A 1091 13.39 23.69 9.54
C SER A 1091 12.06 24.18 10.12
N ALA A 1092 11.90 25.48 10.42
CA ALA A 1092 10.74 25.98 11.18
C ALA A 1092 9.39 25.60 10.58
N PHE A 1093 9.27 25.46 9.26
CA PHE A 1093 8.09 25.02 8.51
C PHE A 1093 8.45 23.90 7.52
N GLY A 1094 9.46 23.08 7.82
CA GLY A 1094 9.82 21.96 6.94
C GLY A 1094 8.73 20.88 6.95
N MET A 1095 8.52 20.21 5.81
CA MET A 1095 7.55 19.11 5.64
C MET A 1095 6.12 19.52 6.03
N CYS A 1096 5.74 20.77 5.74
CA CYS A 1096 4.35 21.21 5.77
C CYS A 1096 3.73 20.98 4.39
N ASP A 1097 3.29 19.75 4.15
CA ASP A 1097 2.95 19.27 2.81
C ASP A 1097 1.79 20.03 2.16
N ALA A 1098 0.75 20.39 2.93
CA ALA A 1098 -0.40 21.16 2.43
C ALA A 1098 -0.15 22.67 2.30
N LEU A 1099 1.03 23.16 2.69
CA LEU A 1099 1.32 24.59 2.68
C LEU A 1099 1.37 25.11 1.24
N THR A 1100 0.41 25.97 0.87
CA THR A 1100 0.29 26.51 -0.50
C THR A 1100 0.79 27.94 -0.64
N GLU A 1101 0.65 28.74 0.41
CA GLU A 1101 1.02 30.16 0.43
C GLU A 1101 1.78 30.53 1.70
N VAL A 1102 2.92 31.21 1.53
CA VAL A 1102 3.70 31.80 2.62
C VAL A 1102 3.84 33.31 2.40
N VAL A 1103 3.41 34.09 3.39
CA VAL A 1103 3.58 35.55 3.40
C VAL A 1103 4.57 35.95 4.50
N ILE A 1104 5.74 36.44 4.10
CA ILE A 1104 6.79 36.90 5.01
C ILE A 1104 6.69 38.42 5.19
N GLY A 1105 6.50 38.86 6.44
CA GLY A 1105 6.30 40.27 6.78
C GLY A 1105 7.57 41.12 6.73
N GLU A 1106 7.42 42.39 6.35
CA GLU A 1106 8.51 43.37 6.31
C GLU A 1106 9.15 43.57 7.69
N GLY A 1107 10.43 43.20 7.80
CA GLY A 1107 11.20 43.17 9.04
C GLY A 1107 11.97 41.86 9.26
N VAL A 1108 11.53 40.76 8.62
CA VAL A 1108 12.25 39.47 8.61
C VAL A 1108 13.56 39.62 7.84
N VAL A 1109 14.67 39.20 8.44
CA VAL A 1109 16.03 39.39 7.89
C VAL A 1109 16.64 38.09 7.35
N VAL A 1110 16.32 36.96 7.98
CA VAL A 1110 16.93 35.65 7.72
C VAL A 1110 15.85 34.58 7.59
N ILE A 1111 15.95 33.80 6.51
CA ILE A 1111 15.30 32.50 6.33
C ILE A 1111 16.41 31.46 6.50
N ASP A 1112 16.40 30.67 7.58
CA ASP A 1112 17.52 29.77 7.90
C ASP A 1112 17.51 28.48 7.04
N GLU A 1113 18.50 27.61 7.24
CA GLU A 1113 18.62 26.34 6.50
C GLU A 1113 17.36 25.47 6.69
N PHE A 1114 16.92 24.82 5.60
CA PHE A 1114 15.73 23.94 5.56
C PHE A 1114 14.38 24.55 6.00
N ALA A 1115 14.27 25.88 6.18
CA ALA A 1115 13.11 26.53 6.80
C ALA A 1115 11.74 26.14 6.21
N PHE A 1116 11.65 25.86 4.91
CA PHE A 1116 10.46 25.40 4.17
C PHE A 1116 10.79 24.20 3.28
N HIS A 1117 11.77 23.38 3.64
CA HIS A 1117 12.15 22.19 2.87
C HIS A 1117 10.99 21.19 2.80
N SER A 1118 10.80 20.54 1.64
CA SER A 1118 9.75 19.55 1.38
C SER A 1118 8.31 20.05 1.61
N CYS A 1119 8.05 21.35 1.46
CA CYS A 1119 6.68 21.86 1.34
C CYS A 1119 6.16 21.61 -0.09
N TYR A 1120 5.74 20.37 -0.39
CA TYR A 1120 5.46 19.93 -1.76
C TYR A 1120 4.40 20.77 -2.48
N ASN A 1121 3.35 21.24 -1.77
CA ASN A 1121 2.29 22.05 -2.37
C ASN A 1121 2.55 23.56 -2.33
N LEU A 1122 3.73 24.01 -1.89
CA LEU A 1122 4.03 25.45 -1.79
C LEU A 1122 4.09 26.05 -3.18
N GLN A 1123 3.09 26.85 -3.53
CA GLN A 1123 2.94 27.45 -4.86
C GLN A 1123 3.40 28.91 -4.89
N THR A 1124 3.14 29.64 -3.81
CA THR A 1124 3.36 31.08 -3.75
C THR A 1124 4.11 31.47 -2.48
N ILE A 1125 5.16 32.28 -2.65
CA ILE A 1125 5.84 32.92 -1.54
C ILE A 1125 5.98 34.42 -1.77
N THR A 1126 5.72 35.21 -0.73
CA THR A 1126 6.01 36.64 -0.70
C THR A 1126 7.20 36.93 0.20
N ILE A 1127 8.31 37.38 -0.39
CA ILE A 1127 9.57 37.70 0.27
C ILE A 1127 9.72 39.24 0.36
N PRO A 1128 9.88 39.83 1.57
CA PRO A 1128 9.98 41.27 1.75
C PRO A 1128 11.39 41.79 1.44
N GLN A 1129 11.52 43.12 1.25
CA GLN A 1129 12.82 43.74 0.97
C GLN A 1129 13.84 43.53 2.10
N SER A 1130 13.36 43.37 3.34
CA SER A 1130 14.20 43.18 4.52
C SER A 1130 15.03 41.90 4.54
N VAL A 1131 14.67 40.87 3.75
CA VAL A 1131 15.40 39.59 3.71
C VAL A 1131 16.75 39.79 3.04
N THR A 1132 17.82 39.38 3.74
CA THR A 1132 19.21 39.51 3.27
C THR A 1132 19.96 38.18 3.21
N TYR A 1133 19.38 37.10 3.76
CA TYR A 1133 19.99 35.78 3.84
C TYR A 1133 18.92 34.68 3.75
N ILE A 1134 19.16 33.72 2.85
CA ILE A 1134 18.42 32.47 2.69
C ILE A 1134 19.42 31.31 2.82
N GLY A 1135 19.20 30.42 3.80
CA GLY A 1135 20.09 29.30 4.12
C GLY A 1135 20.14 28.21 3.05
N ASN A 1136 21.05 27.25 3.21
CA ASN A 1136 21.13 26.09 2.32
C ASN A 1136 19.81 25.30 2.39
N TYR A 1137 19.34 24.83 1.24
CA TYR A 1137 18.13 24.00 1.12
C TYR A 1137 16.87 24.57 1.76
N ALA A 1138 16.80 25.89 1.99
CA ALA A 1138 15.69 26.54 2.68
C ALA A 1138 14.33 26.27 2.02
N PHE A 1139 14.32 26.00 0.73
CA PHE A 1139 13.14 25.58 -0.02
C PHE A 1139 13.42 24.34 -0.89
N ASP A 1140 14.37 23.49 -0.50
CA ASP A 1140 14.63 22.26 -1.24
C ASP A 1140 13.38 21.39 -1.32
N ILE A 1141 13.14 20.70 -2.46
CA ILE A 1141 11.98 19.81 -2.66
C ILE A 1141 10.60 20.53 -2.69
N CYS A 1142 10.54 21.87 -2.79
CA CYS A 1142 9.29 22.60 -3.05
C CYS A 1142 8.89 22.57 -4.54
N TYR A 1143 8.51 21.41 -5.06
CA TYR A 1143 8.33 21.17 -6.50
C TYR A 1143 7.28 22.05 -7.19
N ASN A 1144 6.23 22.47 -6.47
CA ASN A 1144 5.17 23.31 -7.02
C ASN A 1144 5.41 24.81 -6.88
N LEU A 1145 6.60 25.24 -6.40
CA LEU A 1145 6.89 26.65 -6.14
C LEU A 1145 7.14 27.41 -7.44
N GLU A 1146 6.09 28.05 -7.94
CA GLU A 1146 6.10 28.79 -9.20
C GLU A 1146 6.17 30.32 -9.01
N ASN A 1147 5.52 30.85 -7.97
CA ASN A 1147 5.27 32.28 -7.82
C ASN A 1147 6.07 32.88 -6.66
N ILE A 1148 7.27 33.38 -6.95
CA ILE A 1148 8.13 34.05 -5.97
C ILE A 1148 7.99 35.56 -6.10
N ASN A 1149 7.19 36.15 -5.22
CA ASN A 1149 6.94 37.60 -5.18
C ASN A 1149 7.96 38.29 -4.28
N TYR A 1150 8.89 39.05 -4.86
CA TYR A 1150 9.85 39.85 -4.09
C TYR A 1150 9.45 41.33 -4.03
N ALA A 1151 9.33 41.88 -2.82
CA ALA A 1151 8.91 43.27 -2.60
C ALA A 1151 10.03 44.30 -2.84
N GLY A 1152 11.29 43.89 -2.95
CA GLY A 1152 12.43 44.76 -3.25
C GLY A 1152 12.70 44.95 -4.74
N SER A 1153 13.76 45.68 -5.09
CA SER A 1153 14.20 45.81 -6.48
C SER A 1153 15.10 44.65 -6.92
N GLU A 1154 15.23 44.42 -8.23
CA GLU A 1154 16.20 43.46 -8.80
C GLU A 1154 17.63 43.67 -8.27
N ALA A 1155 18.01 44.94 -7.99
CA ALA A 1155 19.30 45.27 -7.40
C ALA A 1155 19.41 44.85 -5.92
N ASP A 1156 18.31 44.86 -5.17
CA ASP A 1156 18.28 44.38 -3.79
C ASP A 1156 18.37 42.85 -3.76
N TRP A 1157 17.66 42.16 -4.67
CA TRP A 1157 17.71 40.71 -4.82
C TRP A 1157 19.13 40.19 -5.10
N GLY A 1158 19.86 40.88 -5.99
CA GLY A 1158 21.25 40.55 -6.31
C GLY A 1158 22.25 40.70 -5.14
N GLU A 1159 21.84 41.31 -4.02
CA GLU A 1159 22.66 41.44 -2.81
C GLU A 1159 22.25 40.44 -1.71
N ILE A 1160 21.18 39.66 -1.90
CA ILE A 1160 20.76 38.60 -0.98
C ILE A 1160 21.77 37.44 -1.06
N HIS A 1161 22.17 36.91 0.09
CA HIS A 1161 22.86 35.62 0.13
C HIS A 1161 21.86 34.48 -0.01
N ILE A 1162 22.00 33.68 -1.07
CA ILE A 1162 21.20 32.47 -1.30
C ILE A 1162 22.14 31.26 -1.19
N GLY A 1163 21.85 30.35 -0.26
CA GLY A 1163 22.57 29.10 -0.05
C GLY A 1163 22.37 28.07 -1.18
N TYR A 1164 23.21 27.03 -1.23
CA TYR A 1164 23.09 25.93 -2.19
C TYR A 1164 21.78 25.14 -1.99
N GLY A 1165 21.22 24.54 -3.05
CA GLY A 1165 19.95 23.82 -2.99
C GLY A 1165 18.71 24.72 -3.08
N ASN A 1166 18.88 25.96 -3.54
CA ASN A 1166 17.78 26.91 -3.81
C ASN A 1166 17.90 27.51 -5.22
N GLU A 1167 18.47 26.77 -6.17
CA GLU A 1167 18.87 27.30 -7.49
C GLU A 1167 17.69 27.86 -8.28
N TYR A 1168 16.49 27.31 -8.10
CA TYR A 1168 15.28 27.75 -8.79
C TYR A 1168 14.81 29.15 -8.34
N LEU A 1169 15.20 29.61 -7.14
CA LEU A 1169 14.97 30.99 -6.70
C LEU A 1169 15.74 32.00 -7.57
N LEU A 1170 16.76 31.58 -8.32
CA LEU A 1170 17.61 32.48 -9.11
C LEU A 1170 16.94 32.93 -10.41
N ASP A 1171 15.96 32.17 -10.92
CA ASP A 1171 15.36 32.38 -12.24
C ASP A 1171 13.84 32.69 -12.23
N ALA A 1172 13.15 32.54 -11.08
CA ALA A 1172 11.67 32.56 -10.99
C ALA A 1172 11.06 33.74 -10.18
N VAL A 1173 11.75 34.87 -10.05
CA VAL A 1173 11.33 35.97 -9.16
C VAL A 1173 10.53 37.05 -9.89
N ASP A 1174 9.27 37.25 -9.50
CA ASP A 1174 8.49 38.44 -9.85
C ASP A 1174 8.85 39.60 -8.91
N PHE A 1175 9.43 40.66 -9.48
CA PHE A 1175 9.76 41.89 -8.77
C PHE A 1175 8.55 42.82 -8.54
N GLY A 1176 7.31 42.33 -8.73
CA GLY A 1176 6.16 42.67 -7.88
C GLY A 1176 4.77 42.71 -8.55
N VAL A 1177 3.74 42.72 -7.70
CA VAL A 1177 2.31 42.67 -8.04
C VAL A 1177 1.87 43.77 -9.02
N LYS A 1178 1.28 43.41 -10.16
CA LYS A 1178 0.64 44.38 -11.08
C LYS A 1178 -0.44 45.17 -10.33
N GLY A 1179 -0.34 46.49 -10.35
CA GLY A 1179 -1.25 47.41 -9.67
C GLY A 1179 -0.71 47.97 -8.36
N ASP A 1180 0.29 47.34 -7.74
CA ASP A 1180 1.05 47.88 -6.61
C ASP A 1180 2.18 48.77 -7.16
N VAL A 1181 1.85 50.04 -7.34
CA VAL A 1181 2.75 51.03 -7.97
C VAL A 1181 3.53 51.83 -6.95
N ASP A 1182 3.23 51.69 -5.66
CA ASP A 1182 4.04 52.21 -4.57
C ASP A 1182 4.98 51.16 -3.93
N MET A 1183 4.87 49.90 -4.37
CA MET A 1183 5.77 48.77 -4.09
C MET A 1183 5.83 48.43 -2.60
N ASN A 1184 4.68 48.50 -1.93
CA ASN A 1184 4.57 48.15 -0.52
C ASN A 1184 4.10 46.70 -0.28
N GLY A 1185 3.88 45.94 -1.37
CA GLY A 1185 3.40 44.56 -1.36
C GLY A 1185 1.87 44.41 -1.36
N VAL A 1186 1.09 45.50 -1.30
CA VAL A 1186 -0.38 45.48 -1.25
C VAL A 1186 -1.02 46.59 -2.09
N ILE A 1187 -2.04 46.25 -2.88
CA ILE A 1187 -2.76 47.23 -3.71
C ILE A 1187 -3.73 48.06 -2.85
N THR A 1188 -3.43 49.33 -2.64
CA THR A 1188 -4.20 50.24 -1.79
C THR A 1188 -4.74 51.47 -2.52
N ASN A 1189 -5.53 52.28 -1.81
CA ASN A 1189 -5.96 53.59 -2.32
C ASN A 1189 -4.77 54.53 -2.64
N ALA A 1190 -3.57 54.29 -2.09
CA ALA A 1190 -2.39 55.07 -2.43
C ALA A 1190 -1.95 54.79 -3.88
N ASP A 1191 -1.91 53.52 -4.28
CA ASP A 1191 -1.62 53.04 -5.63
C ASP A 1191 -2.61 53.60 -6.65
N LEU A 1192 -3.90 53.48 -6.34
CA LEU A 1192 -4.97 54.03 -7.16
C LEU A 1192 -4.79 55.52 -7.44
N VAL A 1193 -4.37 56.29 -6.42
CA VAL A 1193 -4.13 57.73 -6.55
C VAL A 1193 -2.88 58.02 -7.37
N MET A 1194 -1.84 57.19 -7.29
CA MET A 1194 -0.63 57.34 -8.11
C MET A 1194 -0.93 57.09 -9.59
N VAL A 1195 -1.60 55.99 -9.92
CA VAL A 1195 -2.02 55.68 -11.31
C VAL A 1195 -2.97 56.76 -11.85
N ALA A 1196 -3.89 57.28 -11.02
CA ALA A 1196 -4.81 58.35 -11.43
C ALA A 1196 -4.08 59.63 -11.81
N ARG A 1197 -3.02 59.97 -11.08
CA ARG A 1197 -2.21 61.16 -11.32
C ARG A 1197 -1.37 61.01 -12.59
N TYR A 1198 -0.83 59.81 -12.80
CA TYR A 1198 -0.08 59.46 -14.00
C TYR A 1198 -0.94 59.62 -15.27
N ILE A 1199 -2.15 59.03 -15.31
CA ILE A 1199 -3.07 59.11 -16.46
C ILE A 1199 -3.46 60.56 -16.84
N VAL A 1200 -3.58 61.44 -15.84
CA VAL A 1200 -3.91 62.87 -16.09
C VAL A 1200 -2.67 63.73 -16.38
N GLY A 1201 -1.49 63.12 -16.50
CA GLY A 1201 -0.24 63.76 -16.90
C GLY A 1201 0.43 64.60 -15.79
N VAL A 1202 0.27 64.19 -14.53
CA VAL A 1202 0.97 64.80 -13.40
C VAL A 1202 2.24 64.02 -13.12
N GLU A 1203 3.39 64.58 -13.53
CA GLU A 1203 4.72 63.98 -13.32
C GLU A 1203 4.95 63.60 -11.85
N SER A 1204 5.42 62.37 -11.62
CA SER A 1204 5.81 61.82 -10.32
C SER A 1204 7.18 61.15 -10.38
N ASP A 1205 7.83 60.97 -9.23
CA ASP A 1205 9.12 60.27 -9.16
C ASP A 1205 8.98 58.75 -9.45
N ASN A 1206 7.74 58.23 -9.48
CA ASN A 1206 7.43 56.81 -9.69
C ASN A 1206 6.88 56.51 -11.09
N ASP A 1207 6.95 57.44 -12.05
CA ASP A 1207 6.33 57.28 -13.36
C ASP A 1207 6.82 56.02 -14.12
N SER A 1208 8.09 55.63 -13.97
CA SER A 1208 8.61 54.39 -14.57
C SER A 1208 8.09 53.11 -13.90
N VAL A 1209 7.78 53.16 -12.60
CA VAL A 1209 7.17 52.05 -11.86
C VAL A 1209 5.70 51.94 -12.24
N ILE A 1210 5.01 53.08 -12.37
CA ILE A 1210 3.63 53.14 -12.84
C ILE A 1210 3.52 52.65 -14.29
N GLU A 1211 4.49 52.96 -15.17
CA GLU A 1211 4.55 52.42 -16.54
C GLU A 1211 4.74 50.90 -16.57
N ALA A 1212 5.52 50.33 -15.64
CA ALA A 1212 5.80 48.89 -15.60
C ALA A 1212 4.70 48.08 -14.91
N LYS A 1213 4.08 48.63 -13.86
CA LYS A 1213 3.16 47.92 -12.97
C LYS A 1213 1.72 48.43 -13.01
N GLY A 1214 1.47 49.62 -13.56
CA GLY A 1214 0.15 50.23 -13.62
C GLY A 1214 -0.75 49.70 -14.74
N ASP A 1215 -0.22 48.88 -15.64
CA ASP A 1215 -0.96 48.16 -16.69
C ASP A 1215 -1.43 46.80 -16.12
N VAL A 1216 -2.51 46.86 -15.35
CA VAL A 1216 -3.11 45.70 -14.68
C VAL A 1216 -4.01 44.91 -15.62
N ASP A 1217 -4.35 45.43 -16.80
CA ASP A 1217 -5.13 44.70 -17.80
C ASP A 1217 -4.34 44.04 -18.92
N GLY A 1218 -3.04 44.35 -19.00
CA GLY A 1218 -2.10 43.72 -19.91
C GLY A 1218 -2.27 44.16 -21.36
N ASP A 1219 -2.96 45.27 -21.62
CA ASP A 1219 -3.20 45.78 -22.97
C ASP A 1219 -2.05 46.63 -23.54
N GLY A 1220 -1.05 46.92 -22.70
CA GLY A 1220 0.14 47.68 -23.04
C GLY A 1220 0.01 49.19 -22.84
N GLU A 1221 -1.11 49.71 -22.31
CA GLU A 1221 -1.32 51.13 -22.02
C GLU A 1221 -1.94 51.39 -20.64
N VAL A 1222 -1.20 52.03 -19.72
CA VAL A 1222 -1.75 52.48 -18.42
C VAL A 1222 -2.84 53.54 -18.61
N ALA A 1223 -4.10 53.14 -18.47
CA ALA A 1223 -5.28 53.91 -18.84
C ALA A 1223 -6.38 53.89 -17.75
N ASN A 1224 -7.50 54.58 -18.02
CA ASN A 1224 -8.63 54.61 -17.09
C ASN A 1224 -9.22 53.21 -16.82
N ALA A 1225 -8.97 52.23 -17.69
CA ALA A 1225 -9.41 50.85 -17.53
C ALA A 1225 -8.65 50.19 -16.36
N ASP A 1226 -7.33 50.36 -16.30
CA ASP A 1226 -6.49 49.93 -15.19
C ASP A 1226 -6.90 50.54 -13.86
N LEU A 1227 -7.20 51.85 -13.89
CA LEU A 1227 -7.66 52.55 -12.70
C LEU A 1227 -8.94 51.95 -12.11
N VAL A 1228 -9.85 51.50 -12.99
CA VAL A 1228 -11.10 50.87 -12.58
C VAL A 1228 -10.86 49.47 -12.03
N ARG A 1229 -9.86 48.74 -12.55
CA ARG A 1229 -9.47 47.42 -12.01
C ARG A 1229 -8.79 47.55 -10.66
N ILE A 1230 -7.81 48.44 -10.51
CA ILE A 1230 -7.17 48.75 -9.22
C ILE A 1230 -8.24 49.18 -8.20
N ALA A 1231 -9.21 50.01 -8.60
CA ALA A 1231 -10.30 50.40 -7.71
C ALA A 1231 -11.16 49.20 -7.28
N ARG A 1232 -11.48 48.27 -8.18
CA ARG A 1232 -12.26 47.05 -7.86
C ARG A 1232 -11.52 46.13 -6.90
N ILE A 1233 -10.23 45.94 -7.12
CA ILE A 1233 -9.34 45.17 -6.23
C ILE A 1233 -9.41 45.73 -4.80
N ILE A 1234 -9.35 47.06 -4.63
CA ILE A 1234 -9.39 47.71 -3.31
C ILE A 1234 -10.74 47.56 -2.59
N VAL A 1235 -11.87 47.48 -3.31
CA VAL A 1235 -13.21 47.30 -2.71
C VAL A 1235 -13.70 45.85 -2.66
N GLY A 1236 -12.90 44.89 -3.13
CA GLY A 1236 -13.22 43.45 -3.11
C GLY A 1236 -14.49 43.07 -3.88
N ALA A 1237 -14.69 43.65 -5.08
CA ALA A 1237 -15.95 43.55 -5.84
C ALA A 1237 -15.78 43.19 -7.32
#